data_AF-A0A1X3P608-F1
#
_entry.id   AF-A0A1X3P608-F1
#
_cell.length_a   1.000
_cell.length_b   1.000
_cell.length_c   1.000
_cell.angle_alpha   90.00
_cell.angle_beta   90.00
_cell.angle_gamma   90.00
#
_symmetry.space_group_name_H-M   'P 1'
#
loop_
_entity.id
_entity.type
_entity.pdbx_description
1 polymer ?
#
loop_
_entity_poly.entity_id
_entity_poly.type
_entity_poly.pdbx_seq_one_letter_code
_entity_poly.pdbx_strand_id
1 'polypeptide(L)'
;MHTPGDTTPRSRRPRMIAGLAAAGLAVSLIGPAPASATTTSADASEASDGEHVVISEVYTTGAGEDAAFNERFIELHNPGDEAVELDGWSVSYRPASRGEENLTPSGHVALSGTIEPGGHYLIANPGLSAGDGADLPDPDARLSGGTAIRDGVIWLSSTEERLDVPLGDVQDHEDVVDLIGYGEANTYETAAAPSPSGGTDVRSIARAEDGADTDDNSADFALSETITPTNSAGEQAVHEPEESERQDPAELEINEIPRSVDPAENELLEQPVTVRGVVTAAYPTGGFDGFTLQTEGTGGDLDLDAHEASDGIFVYSPWRADDVEVGDFVEITADVTTYSGQVQLSLYPGSSQTPEHEFALIADEPHEEVKPAVVEIPETDAERESLLGMLIDPQGTYTVTDHYTLNQFGEIGIVLGDEPLISPTSAHRPGPEADAHAEENAQRIIYLDDAATTTFHRSPGWDQELPYLSADEPVRIGAEVEWHNTVVMDRRFDQWRLQPTGHLTPETADAVQPARFEDTRVGRETPMERDGDLRIAGFNVLNYFVTLGEDEQGCEYHADRDGEPTTADWCEVRGAWSTESFERQQAKIVDAINAMDADVVALQEMENSARFTDDADRDLAHARLVEALNEDLGTQTWEFVASPEATPTPEDEDVIRNGFIYRADAVEPVDESVILFDEASPTS
;
A
#
# COMPACT_ATOMS: atom_id res chain seq x y z
N MET A 1 -49.89 1.64 -46.06
CA MET A 1 -51.15 1.08 -45.52
C MET A 1 -50.82 -0.13 -44.66
N HIS A 2 -50.29 0.10 -43.47
CA HIS A 2 -50.38 -0.75 -42.27
C HIS A 2 -49.76 0.05 -41.11
N THR A 3 -50.49 0.08 -40.01
CA THR A 3 -50.28 0.86 -38.78
C THR A 3 -49.11 0.36 -37.92
N PRO A 4 -48.49 1.23 -37.09
CA PRO A 4 -47.38 0.85 -36.22
C PRO A 4 -47.88 0.31 -34.86
N GLY A 5 -47.17 -0.70 -34.35
CA GLY A 5 -47.36 -1.25 -33.00
C GLY A 5 -46.48 -0.54 -31.99
N ASP A 6 -47.12 -0.15 -30.89
CA ASP A 6 -46.59 0.59 -29.75
C ASP A 6 -45.99 -0.40 -28.73
N THR A 7 -44.73 -0.23 -28.35
CA THR A 7 -44.09 -0.97 -27.24
C THR A 7 -43.46 0.02 -26.27
N THR A 8 -44.19 0.31 -25.21
CA THR A 8 -43.76 1.05 -24.01
C THR A 8 -42.70 0.29 -23.19
N PRO A 9 -41.76 1.01 -22.53
CA PRO A 9 -40.71 0.43 -21.70
C PRO A 9 -41.20 0.05 -20.29
N ARG A 10 -40.66 -1.03 -19.73
CA ARG A 10 -40.92 -1.47 -18.35
C ARG A 10 -40.02 -0.71 -17.37
N SER A 11 -40.59 0.25 -16.65
CA SER A 11 -39.98 0.85 -15.46
C SER A 11 -40.07 -0.10 -14.25
N ARG A 12 -38.95 -0.44 -13.62
CA ARG A 12 -38.93 -1.00 -12.26
C ARG A 12 -38.88 0.15 -11.25
N ARG A 13 -39.86 0.21 -10.35
CA ARG A 13 -39.88 1.11 -9.18
C ARG A 13 -39.75 0.28 -7.88
N PRO A 14 -39.20 0.89 -6.82
CA PRO A 14 -38.80 0.20 -5.60
C PRO A 14 -39.98 -0.07 -4.67
N ARG A 15 -39.88 -1.11 -3.83
CA ARG A 15 -40.87 -1.44 -2.80
C ARG A 15 -40.44 -0.82 -1.46
N MET A 16 -41.11 0.27 -1.08
CA MET A 16 -41.32 0.63 0.33
C MET A 16 -42.59 -0.07 0.81
N ILE A 17 -42.57 -0.66 2.01
CA ILE A 17 -43.78 -0.97 2.79
C ILE A 17 -43.56 -0.44 4.21
N ALA A 18 -44.32 0.60 4.55
CA ALA A 18 -44.49 1.12 5.91
C ALA A 18 -45.70 0.45 6.59
N GLY A 19 -45.65 0.36 7.92
CA GLY A 19 -46.54 -0.44 8.77
C GLY A 19 -47.87 0.18 9.21
N LEU A 20 -48.51 -0.48 10.19
CA LEU A 20 -49.65 -0.08 11.05
C LEU A 20 -50.00 -1.32 11.91
N ALA A 21 -50.40 -1.30 13.19
CA ALA A 21 -50.92 -0.27 14.08
C ALA A 21 -50.84 -0.70 15.58
N ALA A 22 -50.99 0.30 16.46
CA ALA A 22 -50.91 0.24 17.92
C ALA A 22 -52.24 -0.08 18.66
N ALA A 23 -52.14 -0.48 19.94
CA ALA A 23 -53.01 -0.14 21.10
C ALA A 23 -52.47 -0.86 22.36
N GLY A 24 -52.36 -0.32 23.59
CA GLY A 24 -52.63 0.98 24.19
C GLY A 24 -52.45 0.90 25.73
N LEU A 25 -52.03 2.03 26.34
CA LEU A 25 -52.14 2.50 27.74
C LEU A 25 -51.84 1.57 28.96
N ALA A 26 -50.94 2.01 29.85
CA ALA A 26 -51.28 2.78 31.07
C ALA A 26 -50.05 3.06 31.98
N VAL A 27 -50.08 4.23 32.64
CA VAL A 27 -49.06 4.85 33.51
C VAL A 27 -49.10 4.29 34.94
N SER A 28 -47.96 4.12 35.62
CA SER A 28 -47.77 4.50 37.03
C SER A 28 -46.31 4.44 37.51
N LEU A 29 -45.82 5.58 38.01
CA LEU A 29 -44.61 5.79 38.80
C LEU A 29 -44.83 5.32 40.25
N ILE A 30 -43.97 4.43 40.77
CA ILE A 30 -43.70 4.26 42.22
C ILE A 30 -42.22 3.91 42.41
N GLY A 31 -41.51 4.71 43.21
CA GLY A 31 -40.13 4.49 43.67
C GLY A 31 -40.00 3.50 44.85
N PRO A 32 -38.80 3.34 45.43
CA PRO A 32 -38.21 2.03 45.72
C PRO A 32 -38.33 1.56 47.19
N ALA A 33 -38.27 0.24 47.41
CA ALA A 33 -37.83 -0.39 48.67
C ALA A 33 -37.54 -1.90 48.47
N PRO A 34 -36.74 -2.54 49.33
CA PRO A 34 -35.75 -3.54 48.96
C PRO A 34 -36.32 -4.97 48.90
N ALA A 35 -35.92 -5.72 47.87
CA ALA A 35 -36.06 -7.17 47.87
C ALA A 35 -34.67 -7.76 48.15
N SER A 36 -34.55 -8.46 49.28
CA SER A 36 -33.40 -9.27 49.63
C SER A 36 -33.08 -10.21 48.47
N ALA A 37 -31.98 -9.95 47.77
CA ALA A 37 -31.37 -10.94 46.91
C ALA A 37 -30.70 -11.96 47.83
N THR A 38 -31.24 -13.17 47.82
CA THR A 38 -30.54 -14.37 48.23
C THR A 38 -29.24 -14.43 47.45
N THR A 39 -28.12 -14.35 48.16
CA THR A 39 -26.80 -14.78 47.69
C THR A 39 -26.94 -16.23 47.23
N THR A 40 -27.13 -16.40 45.93
CA THR A 40 -26.85 -17.66 45.26
C THR A 40 -25.37 -17.53 44.96
N SER A 41 -24.55 -18.19 45.76
CA SER A 41 -23.15 -18.42 45.41
C SER A 41 -23.17 -19.01 44.00
N ALA A 42 -22.61 -18.27 43.05
CA ALA A 42 -22.15 -18.91 41.83
C ALA A 42 -21.11 -19.92 42.29
N ASP A 43 -21.33 -21.19 42.00
CA ASP A 43 -20.23 -22.15 41.99
C ASP A 43 -19.25 -21.58 40.95
N ALA A 44 -18.12 -21.06 41.46
CA ALA A 44 -16.94 -20.90 40.65
C ALA A 44 -16.66 -22.28 40.06
N SER A 45 -16.57 -22.35 38.72
CA SER A 45 -15.79 -23.41 38.09
C SER A 45 -14.44 -23.41 38.80
N GLU A 46 -13.98 -24.55 39.29
CA GLU A 46 -12.65 -24.69 39.86
C GLU A 46 -11.65 -24.41 38.73
N ALA A 47 -11.24 -23.15 38.57
CA ALA A 47 -9.97 -22.81 37.95
C ALA A 47 -8.92 -23.67 38.67
N SER A 48 -8.20 -24.49 37.92
CA SER A 48 -7.09 -25.26 38.49
C SER A 48 -6.06 -24.26 39.00
N ASP A 49 -5.84 -24.21 40.32
CA ASP A 49 -4.62 -23.61 40.88
C ASP A 49 -3.44 -24.19 40.08
N GLY A 50 -2.70 -23.35 39.34
CA GLY A 50 -1.69 -23.70 38.33
C GLY A 50 -0.75 -24.85 38.69
N GLU A 51 -1.17 -26.08 38.39
CA GLU A 51 -0.45 -27.32 38.66
C GLU A 51 -0.03 -28.04 37.35
N HIS A 52 -0.24 -27.42 36.18
CA HIS A 52 0.15 -27.93 34.86
C HIS A 52 1.05 -26.94 34.11
N VAL A 53 1.69 -27.41 33.04
CA VAL A 53 2.55 -26.56 32.18
C VAL A 53 1.70 -25.55 31.45
N VAL A 54 2.08 -24.29 31.53
CA VAL A 54 1.40 -23.15 30.91
C VAL A 54 2.28 -22.47 29.86
N ILE A 55 1.68 -21.70 28.96
CA ILE A 55 2.35 -20.73 28.10
C ILE A 55 2.63 -19.48 28.96
N SER A 56 3.91 -19.17 29.18
CA SER A 56 4.32 -18.07 30.07
C SER A 56 4.55 -16.76 29.35
N GLU A 57 5.15 -16.81 28.15
CA GLU A 57 5.53 -15.62 27.41
C GLU A 57 5.54 -15.88 25.90
N VAL A 58 4.98 -14.96 25.13
CA VAL A 58 4.96 -15.00 23.67
C VAL A 58 5.49 -13.68 23.12
N TYR A 59 6.56 -13.75 22.33
CA TYR A 59 7.12 -12.58 21.64
C TYR A 59 6.84 -12.68 20.15
N THR A 60 5.96 -11.83 19.63
CA THR A 60 5.47 -11.89 18.24
C THR A 60 6.02 -10.81 17.31
N THR A 61 6.71 -9.79 17.80
CA THR A 61 7.22 -8.70 16.95
C THR A 61 8.47 -9.13 16.18
N GLY A 62 9.59 -9.41 16.85
CA GLY A 62 10.79 -10.12 16.36
C GLY A 62 11.29 -9.76 14.94
N ALA A 63 10.99 -8.56 14.44
CA ALA A 63 11.26 -8.11 13.08
C ALA A 63 11.55 -6.61 13.10
N GLY A 64 12.49 -6.16 12.26
CA GLY A 64 12.91 -4.76 12.19
C GLY A 64 14.14 -4.44 13.05
N GLU A 65 14.58 -3.18 12.96
CA GLU A 65 15.80 -2.66 13.60
C GLU A 65 15.67 -2.56 15.13
N ASP A 66 14.47 -2.31 15.65
CA ASP A 66 14.19 -2.15 17.09
C ASP A 66 13.79 -3.45 17.80
N ALA A 67 13.88 -4.60 17.13
CA ALA A 67 13.47 -5.87 17.73
C ALA A 67 14.34 -6.20 18.96
N ALA A 68 13.72 -6.59 20.08
CA ALA A 68 14.43 -7.05 21.27
C ALA A 68 15.32 -8.29 20.97
N PHE A 69 14.77 -9.22 20.19
CA PHE A 69 15.44 -10.45 19.77
C PHE A 69 15.29 -10.67 18.26
N ASN A 70 16.27 -11.33 17.66
CA ASN A 70 16.32 -11.62 16.22
C ASN A 70 15.33 -12.69 15.75
N GLU A 71 14.76 -13.45 16.67
CA GLU A 71 13.72 -14.44 16.44
C GLU A 71 12.53 -14.19 17.40
N ARG A 72 11.32 -14.58 16.96
CA ARG A 72 10.13 -14.66 17.82
C ARG A 72 10.22 -15.89 18.71
N PHE A 73 9.45 -15.93 19.79
CA PHE A 73 9.42 -17.14 20.63
C PHE A 73 8.08 -17.38 21.32
N ILE A 74 7.91 -18.63 21.75
CA ILE A 74 6.89 -19.08 22.67
C ILE A 74 7.64 -19.76 23.82
N GLU A 75 7.35 -19.35 25.04
CA GLU A 75 7.91 -19.93 26.25
C GLU A 75 6.82 -20.69 27.00
N LEU A 76 7.17 -21.89 27.47
CA LEU A 76 6.35 -22.66 28.41
C LEU A 76 6.97 -22.60 29.80
N HIS A 77 6.15 -22.64 30.84
CA HIS A 77 6.57 -22.69 32.24
C HIS A 77 5.88 -23.84 32.98
N ASN A 78 6.63 -24.51 33.86
CA ASN A 78 6.09 -25.52 34.78
C ASN A 78 5.97 -24.92 36.20
N PRO A 79 4.80 -24.41 36.60
CA PRO A 79 4.57 -23.86 37.95
C PRO A 79 4.46 -24.93 39.04
N GLY A 80 4.34 -26.20 38.65
CA GLY A 80 4.16 -27.32 39.56
C GLY A 80 5.44 -27.72 40.32
N ASP A 81 5.25 -28.53 41.37
CA ASP A 81 6.33 -29.06 42.22
C ASP A 81 6.95 -30.37 41.67
N GLU A 82 6.46 -30.89 40.53
CA GLU A 82 6.93 -32.12 39.89
C GLU A 82 7.41 -31.86 38.45
N ALA A 83 8.42 -32.63 38.00
CA ALA A 83 8.93 -32.52 36.64
C ALA A 83 7.91 -33.07 35.63
N VAL A 84 7.74 -32.37 34.51
CA VAL A 84 6.78 -32.74 33.44
C VAL A 84 7.53 -33.19 32.19
N GLU A 85 7.26 -34.42 31.75
CA GLU A 85 7.79 -34.97 30.49
C GLU A 85 6.92 -34.52 29.32
N LEU A 86 7.55 -33.91 28.31
CA LEU A 86 6.89 -33.36 27.12
C LEU A 86 6.90 -34.32 25.92
N ASP A 87 7.53 -35.49 26.05
CA ASP A 87 7.51 -36.51 24.99
C ASP A 87 6.06 -36.88 24.66
N GLY A 88 5.67 -36.65 23.41
CA GLY A 88 4.30 -36.87 22.96
C GLY A 88 3.40 -35.62 22.97
N TRP A 89 3.91 -34.44 23.35
CA TRP A 89 3.19 -33.17 23.36
C TRP A 89 3.54 -32.32 22.13
N SER A 90 2.76 -31.27 21.85
CA SER A 90 3.07 -30.32 20.77
C SER A 90 2.64 -28.89 21.09
N VAL A 91 3.25 -27.94 20.40
CA VAL A 91 2.76 -26.55 20.31
C VAL A 91 2.35 -26.27 18.87
N SER A 92 1.21 -25.62 18.70
CA SER A 92 0.66 -25.26 17.40
C SER A 92 0.26 -23.79 17.34
N TYR A 93 0.23 -23.24 16.12
CA TYR A 93 -0.13 -21.86 15.85
C TYR A 93 -1.09 -21.76 14.66
N ARG A 94 -2.06 -20.85 14.77
CA ARG A 94 -2.98 -20.47 13.69
C ARG A 94 -3.21 -18.94 13.67
N PRO A 95 -3.19 -18.28 12.49
CA PRO A 95 -3.59 -16.88 12.39
C PRO A 95 -5.10 -16.71 12.63
N ALA A 96 -5.51 -15.58 13.20
CA ALA A 96 -6.91 -15.28 13.51
C ALA A 96 -7.78 -15.13 12.25
N SER A 97 -7.17 -14.85 11.09
CA SER A 97 -7.87 -14.70 9.82
C SER A 97 -8.51 -15.99 9.26
N ARG A 98 -8.25 -17.16 9.87
CA ARG A 98 -8.81 -18.44 9.41
C ARG A 98 -10.19 -18.70 9.97
N GLY A 99 -11.16 -18.89 9.08
CA GLY A 99 -12.55 -19.25 9.40
C GLY A 99 -12.77 -20.74 9.67
N GLU A 100 -14.04 -21.11 9.93
CA GLU A 100 -14.46 -22.49 10.25
C GLU A 100 -14.09 -23.50 9.14
N GLU A 101 -13.93 -23.05 7.91
CA GLU A 101 -13.55 -23.88 6.76
C GLU A 101 -12.07 -24.30 6.73
N ASN A 102 -11.22 -23.71 7.58
CA ASN A 102 -9.78 -23.98 7.59
C ASN A 102 -9.16 -23.82 8.99
N LEU A 103 -9.49 -24.74 9.90
CA LEU A 103 -9.00 -24.71 11.29
C LEU A 103 -7.57 -25.24 11.47
N THR A 104 -6.99 -25.84 10.44
CA THR A 104 -5.68 -26.49 10.54
C THR A 104 -4.57 -25.51 10.90
N PRO A 105 -3.72 -25.81 11.91
CA PRO A 105 -2.63 -24.93 12.29
C PRO A 105 -1.61 -24.77 11.15
N SER A 106 -1.16 -23.53 10.95
CA SER A 106 -0.07 -23.22 10.01
C SER A 106 1.31 -23.48 10.61
N GLY A 107 1.43 -23.43 11.94
CA GLY A 107 2.65 -23.77 12.65
C GLY A 107 2.44 -24.92 13.63
N HIS A 108 3.43 -25.81 13.72
CA HIS A 108 3.37 -26.97 14.60
C HIS A 108 4.77 -27.52 14.91
N VAL A 109 4.98 -27.95 16.14
CA VAL A 109 6.22 -28.60 16.59
C VAL A 109 5.89 -29.64 17.67
N ALA A 110 6.42 -30.85 17.50
CA ALA A 110 6.41 -31.86 18.56
C ALA A 110 7.48 -31.52 19.60
N LEU A 111 7.13 -31.62 20.87
CA LEU A 111 8.01 -31.34 21.99
C LEU A 111 8.75 -32.61 22.42
N SER A 112 9.84 -32.43 23.16
CA SER A 112 10.58 -33.52 23.76
C SER A 112 11.36 -33.05 24.99
N GLY A 113 11.74 -34.00 25.84
CA GLY A 113 12.46 -33.71 27.07
C GLY A 113 11.54 -33.36 28.24
N THR A 114 12.09 -32.68 29.24
CA THR A 114 11.44 -32.50 30.54
C THR A 114 11.54 -31.03 30.97
N ILE A 115 10.46 -30.47 31.52
CA ILE A 115 10.50 -29.20 32.27
C ILE A 115 10.54 -29.53 33.76
N GLU A 116 11.65 -29.18 34.43
CA GLU A 116 11.78 -29.32 35.89
C GLU A 116 10.81 -28.39 36.64
N PRO A 117 10.51 -28.64 37.93
CA PRO A 117 9.69 -27.73 38.75
C PRO A 117 10.21 -26.29 38.72
N GLY A 118 9.34 -25.32 38.39
CA GLY A 118 9.68 -23.91 38.20
C GLY A 118 10.56 -23.62 36.98
N GLY A 119 10.74 -24.61 36.08
CA GLY A 119 11.54 -24.50 34.86
C GLY A 119 10.75 -23.95 33.68
N HIS A 120 11.47 -23.64 32.60
CA HIS A 120 10.92 -23.11 31.36
C HIS A 120 11.29 -24.00 30.16
N TYR A 121 10.66 -23.75 29.02
CA TYR A 121 10.97 -24.40 27.74
C TYR A 121 10.80 -23.41 26.60
N LEU A 122 11.87 -23.19 25.83
CA LEU A 122 11.91 -22.14 24.82
C LEU A 122 11.71 -22.68 23.41
N ILE A 123 10.71 -22.18 22.72
CA ILE A 123 10.38 -22.54 21.35
C ILE A 123 10.64 -21.33 20.45
N ALA A 124 11.70 -21.37 19.67
CA ALA A 124 11.97 -20.30 18.71
C ALA A 124 11.03 -20.38 17.50
N ASN A 125 10.64 -19.20 17.01
CA ASN A 125 9.87 -19.01 15.80
C ASN A 125 10.60 -18.00 14.89
N PRO A 126 11.09 -18.41 13.71
CA PRO A 126 11.89 -17.53 12.87
C PRO A 126 11.11 -16.40 12.18
N GLY A 127 9.78 -16.31 12.36
CA GLY A 127 8.94 -15.30 11.71
C GLY A 127 8.96 -15.37 10.16
N LEU A 128 8.56 -14.28 9.51
CA LEU A 128 8.69 -14.07 8.05
C LEU A 128 9.92 -13.22 7.68
N SER A 129 10.53 -12.56 8.66
CA SER A 129 11.66 -11.64 8.54
C SER A 129 12.47 -11.71 9.83
N ALA A 130 13.80 -11.79 9.74
CA ALA A 130 14.67 -11.70 10.91
C ALA A 130 14.67 -10.25 11.45
N GLY A 131 14.75 -10.10 12.77
CA GLY A 131 15.05 -8.81 13.41
C GLY A 131 16.55 -8.63 13.64
N ASP A 132 16.97 -7.41 13.94
CA ASP A 132 18.38 -7.07 14.25
C ASP A 132 18.70 -7.13 15.77
N GLY A 133 17.77 -7.67 16.56
CA GLY A 133 17.88 -7.83 18.01
C GLY A 133 18.92 -8.84 18.48
N ALA A 134 18.98 -9.05 19.80
CA ALA A 134 19.87 -10.03 20.42
C ALA A 134 19.53 -11.47 20.01
N ASP A 135 20.50 -12.37 20.10
CA ASP A 135 20.26 -13.80 19.96
C ASP A 135 19.41 -14.33 21.13
N LEU A 136 18.45 -15.22 20.85
CA LEU A 136 17.79 -16.01 21.88
C LEU A 136 18.80 -16.97 22.55
N PRO A 137 18.54 -17.41 23.80
CA PRO A 137 19.16 -18.63 24.32
C PRO A 137 18.93 -19.79 23.36
N ASP A 138 19.81 -20.81 23.37
CA ASP A 138 19.66 -21.97 22.50
C ASP A 138 18.27 -22.59 22.72
N PRO A 139 17.35 -22.55 21.73
CA PRO A 139 15.96 -22.93 21.95
C PRO A 139 15.84 -24.45 22.00
N ASP A 140 14.94 -24.94 22.85
CA ASP A 140 14.67 -26.37 23.02
C ASP A 140 13.97 -26.97 21.80
N ALA A 141 13.12 -26.18 21.14
CA ALA A 141 12.43 -26.56 19.91
C ALA A 141 12.26 -25.38 18.95
N ARG A 142 11.85 -25.69 17.71
CA ARG A 142 11.62 -24.69 16.66
C ARG A 142 10.26 -24.90 15.99
N LEU A 143 9.40 -23.90 16.07
CA LEU A 143 8.06 -23.94 15.47
C LEU A 143 8.17 -23.81 13.94
N SER A 144 7.43 -24.66 13.21
CA SER A 144 7.29 -24.52 11.75
C SER A 144 6.38 -23.34 11.40
N GLY A 145 6.67 -22.62 10.31
CA GLY A 145 5.90 -21.43 9.92
C GLY A 145 6.16 -20.21 10.82
N GLY A 146 5.55 -19.06 10.53
CA GLY A 146 5.67 -17.83 11.33
C GLY A 146 4.40 -17.55 12.13
N THR A 147 4.54 -16.94 13.31
CA THR A 147 3.42 -16.32 14.06
C THR A 147 3.06 -14.95 13.46
N ALA A 148 1.81 -14.49 13.59
CA ALA A 148 1.44 -13.13 13.21
C ALA A 148 1.70 -12.18 14.38
N ILE A 149 1.91 -10.89 14.08
CA ILE A 149 2.26 -9.91 15.12
C ILE A 149 1.04 -9.57 15.98
N ARG A 150 -0.07 -9.21 15.32
CA ARG A 150 -1.22 -8.54 15.96
C ARG A 150 -2.30 -9.49 16.44
N ASP A 151 -2.52 -10.60 15.76
CA ASP A 151 -3.63 -11.51 16.08
C ASP A 151 -3.31 -12.96 15.74
N GLY A 152 -3.66 -13.86 16.63
CA GLY A 152 -3.33 -15.27 16.45
C GLY A 152 -3.72 -16.13 17.63
N VAL A 153 -3.60 -17.44 17.43
CA VAL A 153 -3.95 -18.46 18.41
C VAL A 153 -2.78 -19.41 18.52
N ILE A 154 -2.28 -19.62 19.74
CA ILE A 154 -1.23 -20.58 20.09
C ILE A 154 -1.78 -21.51 21.14
N TRP A 155 -1.54 -22.81 21.02
CA TRP A 155 -1.96 -23.76 22.03
C TRP A 155 -0.92 -24.85 22.26
N LEU A 156 -0.83 -25.26 23.51
CA LEU A 156 -0.09 -26.41 24.00
C LEU A 156 -1.02 -27.63 24.02
N SER A 157 -0.57 -28.76 23.51
CA SER A 157 -1.36 -29.99 23.45
C SER A 157 -0.63 -31.17 24.06
N SER A 158 -1.37 -32.03 24.76
CA SER A 158 -0.86 -33.29 25.33
C SER A 158 -0.73 -34.44 24.31
N THR A 159 -0.68 -34.08 23.02
CA THR A 159 -0.56 -34.99 21.88
C THR A 159 0.34 -34.38 20.80
N GLU A 160 1.01 -35.23 20.01
CA GLU A 160 1.78 -34.82 18.82
C GLU A 160 0.89 -34.61 17.59
N GLU A 161 -0.39 -35.01 17.66
CA GLU A 161 -1.32 -34.81 16.54
C GLU A 161 -1.66 -33.33 16.37
N ARG A 162 -1.73 -32.86 15.11
CA ARG A 162 -2.25 -31.53 14.80
C ARG A 162 -3.74 -31.50 15.08
N LEU A 163 -4.14 -30.75 16.11
CA LEU A 163 -5.53 -30.51 16.45
C LEU A 163 -6.13 -29.37 15.63
N ASP A 164 -7.34 -29.55 15.13
CA ASP A 164 -8.16 -28.48 14.55
C ASP A 164 -9.01 -27.87 15.67
N VAL A 165 -8.46 -26.89 16.40
CA VAL A 165 -9.16 -26.24 17.52
C VAL A 165 -10.29 -25.35 16.98
N PRO A 166 -11.54 -25.48 17.46
CA PRO A 166 -12.71 -24.75 16.95
C PRO A 166 -12.64 -23.24 17.24
N LEU A 167 -13.50 -22.47 16.56
CA LEU A 167 -13.68 -21.04 16.83
C LEU A 167 -14.47 -20.81 18.13
N GLY A 168 -14.22 -19.67 18.78
CA GLY A 168 -14.86 -19.23 20.00
C GLY A 168 -14.12 -19.64 21.27
N ASP A 169 -14.88 -19.76 22.35
CA ASP A 169 -14.38 -20.09 23.69
C ASP A 169 -14.09 -21.60 23.82
N VAL A 170 -12.86 -21.99 24.20
CA VAL A 170 -12.37 -23.38 24.11
C VAL A 170 -11.84 -24.00 25.41
N GLN A 171 -12.26 -23.49 26.57
CA GLN A 171 -11.84 -23.96 27.91
C GLN A 171 -12.00 -25.49 28.13
N ASP A 172 -12.95 -26.14 27.43
CA ASP A 172 -13.26 -27.56 27.61
C ASP A 172 -12.64 -28.47 26.51
N HIS A 173 -11.67 -28.01 25.73
CA HIS A 173 -11.15 -28.79 24.60
C HIS A 173 -10.25 -29.96 25.07
N GLU A 174 -10.69 -31.20 24.81
CA GLU A 174 -9.87 -32.39 25.08
C GLU A 174 -8.51 -32.29 24.36
N ASP A 175 -7.43 -32.64 25.05
CA ASP A 175 -6.04 -32.60 24.58
C ASP A 175 -5.40 -31.21 24.42
N VAL A 176 -6.10 -30.10 24.66
CA VAL A 176 -5.49 -28.77 24.83
C VAL A 176 -5.16 -28.59 26.32
N VAL A 177 -3.92 -28.23 26.60
CA VAL A 177 -3.39 -28.07 27.97
C VAL A 177 -3.43 -26.60 28.40
N ASP A 178 -3.08 -25.69 27.49
CA ASP A 178 -3.16 -24.24 27.66
C ASP A 178 -3.28 -23.61 26.26
N LEU A 179 -3.98 -22.49 26.14
CA LEU A 179 -4.19 -21.76 24.90
C LEU A 179 -4.16 -20.26 25.14
N ILE A 180 -3.47 -19.54 24.25
CA ILE A 180 -3.57 -18.09 24.15
C ILE A 180 -4.14 -17.70 22.78
N GLY A 181 -5.31 -17.06 22.79
CA GLY A 181 -5.78 -16.19 21.71
C GLY A 181 -5.42 -14.74 22.02
N TYR A 182 -4.73 -14.04 21.13
CA TYR A 182 -4.34 -12.63 21.32
C TYR A 182 -4.85 -11.71 20.21
N GLY A 183 -5.06 -10.44 20.55
CA GLY A 183 -5.56 -9.42 19.64
C GLY A 183 -7.00 -9.70 19.21
N GLU A 184 -7.26 -9.72 17.91
CA GLU A 184 -8.57 -10.06 17.33
C GLU A 184 -8.78 -11.58 17.14
N ALA A 185 -8.10 -12.41 17.95
CA ALA A 185 -8.22 -13.86 17.89
C ALA A 185 -9.68 -14.33 17.91
N ASN A 186 -10.00 -15.25 17.00
CA ASN A 186 -11.32 -15.85 16.87
C ASN A 186 -11.49 -17.16 17.66
N THR A 187 -10.44 -17.58 18.37
CA THR A 187 -10.43 -18.66 19.37
C THR A 187 -9.65 -18.16 20.58
N TYR A 188 -10.18 -18.38 21.77
CA TYR A 188 -9.62 -17.87 23.03
C TYR A 188 -10.22 -18.66 24.21
N GLU A 189 -9.71 -18.43 25.41
CA GLU A 189 -10.37 -18.84 26.65
C GLU A 189 -11.01 -17.60 27.28
N THR A 190 -12.35 -17.63 27.44
CA THR A 190 -13.21 -16.51 27.90
C THR A 190 -13.17 -15.24 27.04
N ALA A 191 -12.00 -14.63 26.86
CA ALA A 191 -11.73 -13.48 26.00
C ALA A 191 -10.24 -13.45 25.58
N ALA A 192 -9.94 -12.84 24.43
CA ALA A 192 -8.58 -12.75 23.92
C ALA A 192 -7.67 -11.84 24.77
N ALA A 193 -6.39 -12.20 24.86
CA ALA A 193 -5.31 -11.43 25.45
C ALA A 193 -5.02 -10.13 24.67
N PRO A 194 -4.45 -9.10 25.32
CA PRO A 194 -3.89 -7.95 24.60
C PRO A 194 -2.78 -8.38 23.63
N SER A 195 -2.50 -7.54 22.63
CA SER A 195 -1.46 -7.81 21.62
C SER A 195 -0.68 -6.54 21.29
N PRO A 196 0.58 -6.67 20.82
CA PRO A 196 1.34 -5.54 20.28
C PRO A 196 0.61 -4.87 19.11
N SER A 197 0.70 -3.54 19.04
CA SER A 197 0.03 -2.73 18.01
C SER A 197 0.67 -2.84 16.62
N GLY A 198 1.92 -3.28 16.53
CA GLY A 198 2.68 -3.44 15.28
C GLY A 198 4.10 -3.96 15.52
N GLY A 199 4.93 -3.97 14.47
CA GLY A 199 6.32 -4.45 14.55
C GLY A 199 7.24 -3.57 15.41
N THR A 200 6.91 -2.29 15.57
CA THR A 200 7.66 -1.31 16.38
C THR A 200 7.23 -1.29 17.85
N ASP A 201 6.22 -2.09 18.22
CA ASP A 201 5.74 -2.20 19.60
C ASP A 201 6.50 -3.33 20.31
N VAL A 202 7.69 -3.02 20.81
CA VAL A 202 8.66 -3.99 21.34
C VAL A 202 8.26 -4.51 22.73
N ARG A 203 7.17 -5.28 22.77
CA ARG A 203 6.64 -5.92 23.98
C ARG A 203 6.31 -7.39 23.72
N SER A 204 6.46 -8.23 24.74
CA SER A 204 5.94 -9.59 24.73
C SER A 204 4.55 -9.64 25.35
N ILE A 205 3.80 -10.71 25.06
CA ILE A 205 2.56 -11.07 25.74
C ILE A 205 2.95 -12.04 26.84
N ALA A 206 2.99 -11.58 28.09
CA ALA A 206 3.48 -12.34 29.23
C ALA A 206 2.36 -12.59 30.23
N ARG A 207 2.43 -13.71 30.94
CA ARG A 207 1.47 -14.04 31.98
C ARG A 207 1.56 -13.01 33.12
N ALA A 208 0.42 -12.46 33.51
CA ALA A 208 0.34 -11.34 34.46
C ALA A 208 0.69 -11.77 35.90
N GLU A 209 0.36 -13.01 36.25
CA GLU A 209 0.78 -13.66 37.48
C GLU A 209 1.47 -14.98 37.12
N ASP A 210 2.68 -15.18 37.65
CA ASP A 210 3.53 -16.32 37.34
C ASP A 210 2.82 -17.65 37.64
N GLY A 211 2.68 -18.48 36.60
CA GLY A 211 2.05 -19.79 36.74
C GLY A 211 0.55 -19.79 37.03
N ALA A 212 -0.12 -18.64 37.11
CA ALA A 212 -1.58 -18.60 37.18
C ALA A 212 -2.17 -19.28 35.93
N ASP A 213 -3.43 -19.70 35.96
CA ASP A 213 -4.22 -20.08 34.78
C ASP A 213 -5.70 -20.02 35.14
N THR A 214 -6.40 -18.98 34.67
CA THR A 214 -7.79 -18.71 35.05
C THR A 214 -8.80 -19.09 33.98
N ASP A 215 -8.34 -19.71 32.89
CA ASP A 215 -9.12 -19.96 31.68
C ASP A 215 -9.71 -18.65 31.08
N ASP A 216 -8.99 -17.52 31.24
CA ASP A 216 -9.33 -16.21 30.69
C ASP A 216 -8.09 -15.48 30.18
N ASN A 217 -7.81 -15.58 28.87
CA ASN A 217 -6.58 -15.01 28.30
C ASN A 217 -6.47 -13.49 28.52
N SER A 218 -7.59 -12.79 28.65
CA SER A 218 -7.61 -11.34 28.90
C SER A 218 -7.26 -10.97 30.35
N ALA A 219 -7.45 -11.90 31.29
CA ALA A 219 -7.07 -11.74 32.69
C ALA A 219 -5.67 -12.30 32.97
N ASP A 220 -5.30 -13.35 32.23
CA ASP A 220 -4.07 -14.12 32.41
C ASP A 220 -2.84 -13.48 31.76
N PHE A 221 -3.01 -12.71 30.69
CA PHE A 221 -1.90 -12.11 29.95
C PHE A 221 -1.94 -10.57 29.92
N ALA A 222 -0.76 -9.97 29.97
CA ALA A 222 -0.53 -8.55 29.79
C ALA A 222 0.67 -8.31 28.84
N LEU A 223 0.77 -7.10 28.29
CA LEU A 223 1.96 -6.72 27.54
C LEU A 223 3.10 -6.37 28.50
N SER A 224 4.30 -6.88 28.24
CA SER A 224 5.51 -6.63 29.02
C SER A 224 6.61 -6.02 28.14
N GLU A 225 7.23 -4.95 28.63
CA GLU A 225 8.41 -4.33 28.01
C GLU A 225 9.70 -5.08 28.39
N THR A 226 9.67 -5.77 29.54
CA THR A 226 10.74 -6.69 29.95
C THR A 226 10.48 -8.06 29.32
N ILE A 227 11.38 -8.50 28.45
CA ILE A 227 11.24 -9.73 27.66
C ILE A 227 12.33 -10.71 28.08
N THR A 228 11.94 -11.90 28.55
CA THR A 228 12.83 -12.76 29.35
C THR A 228 12.87 -14.23 28.92
N PRO A 229 13.15 -14.54 27.64
CA PRO A 229 13.14 -15.91 27.15
C PRO A 229 14.14 -16.79 27.90
N THR A 230 13.67 -17.94 28.37
CA THR A 230 14.40 -18.90 29.19
C THR A 230 14.23 -20.32 28.65
N ASN A 231 15.34 -21.01 28.35
CA ASN A 231 15.30 -22.40 27.89
C ASN A 231 15.28 -23.41 29.05
N SER A 232 15.11 -24.70 28.73
CA SER A 232 15.05 -25.78 29.74
C SER A 232 16.36 -26.00 30.53
N ALA A 233 17.49 -25.47 30.04
CA ALA A 233 18.75 -25.45 30.78
C ALA A 233 18.85 -24.30 31.80
N GLY A 234 17.86 -23.41 31.84
CA GLY A 234 17.84 -22.21 32.67
C GLY A 234 18.72 -21.08 32.14
N GLU A 235 19.08 -21.11 30.85
CA GLU A 235 19.74 -19.99 30.19
C GLU A 235 18.67 -18.95 29.83
N GLN A 236 18.82 -17.76 30.38
CA GLN A 236 17.90 -16.65 30.20
C GLN A 236 18.62 -15.49 29.48
N ALA A 237 17.96 -14.93 28.47
CA ALA A 237 18.29 -13.62 27.96
C ALA A 237 17.28 -12.60 28.49
N VAL A 238 17.70 -11.34 28.59
CA VAL A 238 16.87 -10.27 29.14
C VAL A 238 16.96 -9.08 28.20
N HIS A 239 15.80 -8.62 27.72
CA HIS A 239 15.62 -7.31 27.14
C HIS A 239 14.84 -6.46 28.14
N GLU A 240 15.43 -5.36 28.58
CA GLU A 240 14.75 -4.29 29.30
C GLU A 240 14.79 -3.06 28.39
N PRO A 241 13.70 -2.29 28.26
CA PRO A 241 13.75 -1.04 27.51
C PRO A 241 14.84 -0.15 28.11
N GLU A 242 15.62 0.53 27.27
CA GLU A 242 16.39 1.67 27.78
C GLU A 242 15.36 2.73 28.19
N GLU A 243 15.14 2.90 29.50
CA GLU A 243 14.33 4.01 30.01
C GLU A 243 15.00 5.32 29.58
N SER A 244 14.53 5.89 28.47
CA SER A 244 14.60 7.33 28.30
C SER A 244 13.74 7.93 29.40
N GLU A 245 14.35 8.58 30.39
CA GLU A 245 13.61 9.35 31.38
C GLU A 245 12.80 10.42 30.64
N ARG A 246 11.51 10.15 30.41
CA ARG A 246 10.59 11.08 29.73
C ARG A 246 10.66 12.43 30.41
N GLN A 247 10.99 13.46 29.64
CA GLN A 247 11.21 14.81 30.15
C GLN A 247 9.88 15.56 30.27
N ASP A 248 9.87 16.60 31.12
CA ASP A 248 8.79 17.59 31.09
C ASP A 248 8.73 18.23 29.69
N PRO A 249 7.54 18.54 29.14
CA PRO A 249 7.42 19.11 27.80
C PRO A 249 8.28 20.38 27.62
N ALA A 250 9.13 20.39 26.60
CA ALA A 250 9.93 21.55 26.25
C ALA A 250 9.14 22.50 25.33
N GLU A 251 9.04 23.79 25.70
CA GLU A 251 8.52 24.83 24.79
C GLU A 251 9.56 25.15 23.71
N LEU A 252 9.21 24.93 22.44
CA LEU A 252 10.09 25.09 21.28
C LEU A 252 9.37 25.82 20.13
N GLU A 253 10.13 26.53 19.29
CA GLU A 253 9.70 26.90 17.94
C GLU A 253 9.80 25.67 17.02
N ILE A 254 8.99 25.63 15.95
CA ILE A 254 8.95 24.46 15.04
C ILE A 254 10.31 24.20 14.36
N ASN A 255 11.09 25.25 14.10
CA ASN A 255 12.42 25.14 13.51
C ASN A 255 13.52 24.66 14.49
N GLU A 256 13.21 24.57 15.78
CA GLU A 256 14.11 24.01 16.79
C GLU A 256 14.00 22.48 16.87
N ILE A 257 12.98 21.87 16.25
CA ILE A 257 12.80 20.42 16.18
C ILE A 257 13.67 19.84 15.06
N PRO A 258 14.67 18.98 15.37
CA PRO A 258 15.50 18.34 14.35
C PRO A 258 14.68 17.48 13.39
N ARG A 259 15.09 17.43 12.12
CA ARG A 259 14.41 16.64 11.07
C ARG A 259 15.06 15.29 10.80
N SER A 260 16.16 14.99 11.48
CA SER A 260 16.78 13.67 11.43
C SER A 260 15.87 12.64 12.13
N VAL A 261 15.69 11.50 11.47
CA VAL A 261 15.00 10.33 12.03
C VAL A 261 15.93 9.44 12.85
N ASP A 262 17.24 9.72 12.85
CA ASP A 262 18.23 9.00 13.65
C ASP A 262 18.18 9.49 15.11
N PRO A 263 17.87 8.62 16.10
CA PRO A 263 17.90 8.97 17.51
C PRO A 263 19.24 9.52 18.01
N ALA A 264 20.36 9.16 17.37
CA ALA A 264 21.68 9.69 17.71
C ALA A 264 21.85 11.17 17.30
N GLU A 265 21.03 11.66 16.38
CA GLU A 265 21.05 13.04 15.88
C GLU A 265 19.82 13.84 16.34
N ASN A 266 18.82 13.16 16.94
CA ASN A 266 17.57 13.76 17.40
C ASN A 266 17.18 13.25 18.79
N GLU A 267 17.71 13.92 19.82
CA GLU A 267 17.40 13.61 21.23
C GLU A 267 15.94 13.93 21.63
N LEU A 268 15.16 14.58 20.76
CA LEU A 268 13.75 14.88 21.02
C LEU A 268 12.83 13.73 20.62
N LEU A 269 13.30 12.70 19.90
CA LEU A 269 12.45 11.56 19.55
C LEU A 269 11.83 10.93 20.80
N GLU A 270 10.54 10.67 20.72
CA GLU A 270 9.69 10.15 21.80
C GLU A 270 9.54 11.09 23.01
N GLN A 271 10.07 12.32 22.93
CA GLN A 271 9.90 13.34 23.97
C GLN A 271 8.73 14.28 23.64
N PRO A 272 8.00 14.74 24.68
CA PRO A 272 6.96 15.73 24.50
C PRO A 272 7.56 17.13 24.27
N VAL A 273 6.98 17.85 23.32
CA VAL A 273 7.29 19.26 23.05
C VAL A 273 6.01 20.07 23.01
N THR A 274 6.09 21.34 23.41
CA THR A 274 5.02 22.33 23.24
C THR A 274 5.41 23.30 22.14
N VAL A 275 4.60 23.37 21.08
CA VAL A 275 4.83 24.27 19.95
C VAL A 275 3.59 25.12 19.66
N ARG A 276 3.81 26.27 19.02
CA ARG A 276 2.75 27.14 18.50
C ARG A 276 2.93 27.32 17.00
N GLY A 277 1.83 27.33 16.27
CA GLY A 277 1.87 27.46 14.81
C GLY A 277 0.52 27.72 14.19
N VAL A 278 0.55 28.18 12.93
CA VAL A 278 -0.62 28.38 12.09
C VAL A 278 -0.85 27.14 11.24
N VAL A 279 -2.09 26.65 11.18
CA VAL A 279 -2.47 25.53 10.33
C VAL A 279 -2.39 25.95 8.86
N THR A 280 -1.53 25.31 8.07
CA THR A 280 -1.32 25.60 6.63
C THR A 280 -1.98 24.59 5.70
N ALA A 281 -2.26 23.39 6.19
CA ALA A 281 -2.99 22.35 5.49
C ALA A 281 -3.73 21.44 6.48
N ALA A 282 -4.85 20.85 6.08
CA ALA A 282 -5.63 19.95 6.91
C ALA A 282 -6.16 18.76 6.10
N TYR A 283 -6.06 17.56 6.68
CA TYR A 283 -6.35 16.29 6.02
C TYR A 283 -7.30 15.41 6.84
N PRO A 284 -8.57 15.84 7.03
CA PRO A 284 -9.59 15.06 7.73
C PRO A 284 -10.06 13.81 6.96
N THR A 285 -9.76 13.75 5.66
CA THR A 285 -10.08 12.62 4.79
C THR A 285 -8.85 12.28 3.95
N GLY A 286 -8.88 11.14 3.26
CA GLY A 286 -7.73 10.66 2.47
C GLY A 286 -6.74 9.83 3.30
N GLY A 287 -6.86 9.80 4.63
CA GLY A 287 -6.10 8.89 5.51
C GLY A 287 -4.73 9.40 5.95
N PHE A 288 -4.41 10.68 5.72
CA PHE A 288 -3.29 11.32 6.44
C PHE A 288 -3.65 11.64 7.89
N ASP A 289 -4.94 11.85 8.18
CA ASP A 289 -5.49 11.94 9.52
C ASP A 289 -4.78 12.97 10.41
N GLY A 290 -4.49 14.15 9.85
CA GLY A 290 -3.70 15.18 10.51
C GLY A 290 -3.75 16.53 9.83
N PHE A 291 -2.84 17.41 10.20
CA PHE A 291 -2.72 18.77 9.67
C PHE A 291 -1.27 19.24 9.73
N THR A 292 -0.93 20.26 8.94
CA THR A 292 0.41 20.86 8.94
C THR A 292 0.40 22.17 9.71
N LEU A 293 1.37 22.36 10.60
CA LEU A 293 1.62 23.63 11.28
C LEU A 293 2.83 24.32 10.71
N GLN A 294 2.80 25.64 10.64
CA GLN A 294 3.96 26.46 10.33
C GLN A 294 4.06 27.67 11.27
N THR A 295 5.28 28.03 11.67
CA THR A 295 5.53 29.16 12.57
C THR A 295 4.97 30.45 11.97
N GLU A 296 4.24 31.23 12.76
CA GLU A 296 3.63 32.49 12.33
C GLU A 296 4.65 33.47 11.70
N GLY A 297 4.24 34.23 10.68
CA GLY A 297 5.09 35.23 10.02
C GLY A 297 6.25 34.70 9.16
N THR A 298 6.43 33.37 9.07
CA THR A 298 7.50 32.73 8.26
C THR A 298 7.10 32.53 6.79
N GLY A 299 8.06 32.07 5.99
CA GLY A 299 7.96 31.90 4.52
C GLY A 299 8.14 33.20 3.74
N GLY A 300 7.50 33.31 2.57
CA GLY A 300 7.74 34.42 1.62
C GLY A 300 9.05 34.26 0.84
N ASP A 301 9.77 35.36 0.59
CA ASP A 301 11.08 35.33 -0.07
C ASP A 301 12.12 34.67 0.86
N LEU A 302 12.55 33.45 0.53
CA LEU A 302 13.56 32.70 1.29
C LEU A 302 14.91 32.70 0.57
N ASP A 303 15.99 32.82 1.35
CA ASP A 303 17.36 32.57 0.91
C ASP A 303 17.71 31.13 1.31
N LEU A 304 17.57 30.18 0.38
CA LEU A 304 17.77 28.75 0.65
C LEU A 304 19.19 28.43 1.14
N ASP A 305 20.20 29.18 0.69
CA ASP A 305 21.59 29.04 1.16
C ASP A 305 21.73 29.35 2.66
N ALA A 306 20.79 30.11 3.24
CA ALA A 306 20.78 30.52 4.65
C ALA A 306 19.63 29.88 5.46
N HIS A 307 18.75 29.12 4.81
CA HIS A 307 17.59 28.48 5.43
C HIS A 307 17.92 27.03 5.77
N GLU A 308 18.42 26.82 6.99
CA GLU A 308 18.96 25.52 7.43
C GLU A 308 17.94 24.65 8.20
N ALA A 309 16.76 25.18 8.57
CA ALA A 309 15.76 24.47 9.35
C ALA A 309 14.33 24.87 8.96
N SER A 310 13.43 23.89 8.90
CA SER A 310 12.04 24.09 8.50
C SER A 310 11.20 24.74 9.59
N ASP A 311 10.43 25.75 9.20
CA ASP A 311 9.41 26.38 10.04
C ASP A 311 8.08 25.61 10.06
N GLY A 312 7.95 24.54 9.27
CA GLY A 312 6.74 23.74 9.12
C GLY A 312 6.88 22.32 9.69
N ILE A 313 5.80 21.71 10.17
CA ILE A 313 5.80 20.32 10.67
C ILE A 313 4.41 19.69 10.51
N PHE A 314 4.36 18.42 10.14
CA PHE A 314 3.11 17.66 10.12
C PHE A 314 2.74 17.21 11.53
N VAL A 315 1.46 17.29 11.86
CA VAL A 315 0.86 16.84 13.11
C VAL A 315 -0.14 15.73 12.79
N TYR A 316 0.20 14.51 13.18
CA TYR A 316 -0.72 13.37 13.13
C TYR A 316 -1.70 13.47 14.29
N SER A 317 -3.00 13.59 13.97
CA SER A 317 -4.06 13.67 14.97
C SER A 317 -5.44 13.30 14.40
N PRO A 318 -5.75 12.00 14.26
CA PRO A 318 -6.97 11.51 13.62
C PRO A 318 -8.31 12.09 14.12
N TRP A 319 -8.43 12.46 15.39
CA TRP A 319 -9.67 13.07 15.93
C TRP A 319 -9.65 14.60 15.94
N ARG A 320 -8.51 15.25 15.63
CA ARG A 320 -8.42 16.72 15.54
C ARG A 320 -8.34 17.23 14.11
N ALA A 321 -8.06 16.38 13.13
CA ALA A 321 -7.99 16.80 11.73
C ALA A 321 -9.29 17.48 11.25
N ASP A 322 -10.44 17.08 11.78
CA ASP A 322 -11.75 17.72 11.55
C ASP A 322 -12.02 18.99 12.39
N ASP A 323 -11.23 19.23 13.44
CA ASP A 323 -11.43 20.32 14.41
C ASP A 323 -10.67 21.61 14.02
N VAL A 324 -9.84 21.56 12.99
CA VAL A 324 -8.96 22.67 12.56
C VAL A 324 -9.29 23.16 11.15
N GLU A 325 -9.13 24.46 10.92
CA GLU A 325 -9.22 25.08 9.60
C GLU A 325 -7.87 25.73 9.23
N VAL A 326 -7.56 25.80 7.92
CA VAL A 326 -6.38 26.53 7.45
C VAL A 326 -6.47 28.00 7.89
N GLY A 327 -5.40 28.48 8.53
CA GLY A 327 -5.31 29.81 9.15
C GLY A 327 -5.56 29.81 10.66
N ASP A 328 -5.99 28.70 11.26
CA ASP A 328 -6.10 28.60 12.72
C ASP A 328 -4.72 28.68 13.39
N PHE A 329 -4.62 29.47 14.46
CA PHE A 329 -3.43 29.52 15.30
C PHE A 329 -3.62 28.64 16.53
N VAL A 330 -2.74 27.66 16.71
CA VAL A 330 -2.86 26.64 17.75
C VAL A 330 -1.60 26.56 18.60
N GLU A 331 -1.79 26.09 19.84
CA GLU A 331 -0.73 25.61 20.72
C GLU A 331 -0.98 24.13 20.97
N ILE A 332 0.03 23.30 20.76
CA ILE A 332 -0.06 21.86 20.96
C ILE A 332 1.10 21.37 21.82
N THR A 333 0.79 20.46 22.72
CA THR A 333 1.76 19.61 23.40
C THR A 333 1.63 18.21 22.82
N ALA A 334 2.68 17.73 22.16
CA ALA A 334 2.68 16.50 21.38
C ALA A 334 4.07 15.85 21.42
N ASP A 335 4.13 14.55 21.15
CA ASP A 335 5.40 13.84 21.08
C ASP A 335 6.05 13.99 19.71
N VAL A 336 7.36 14.20 19.68
CA VAL A 336 8.14 14.11 18.45
C VAL A 336 8.28 12.63 18.09
N THR A 337 7.81 12.25 16.91
CA THR A 337 7.84 10.86 16.43
C THR A 337 8.33 10.82 14.98
N THR A 338 8.51 9.62 14.44
CA THR A 338 8.82 9.40 13.04
C THR A 338 7.71 8.60 12.37
N TYR A 339 7.43 8.94 11.12
CA TYR A 339 6.51 8.16 10.30
C TYR A 339 6.88 8.29 8.83
N SER A 340 6.93 7.17 8.10
CA SER A 340 7.21 7.14 6.65
C SER A 340 8.47 7.90 6.21
N GLY A 341 9.51 7.91 7.04
CA GLY A 341 10.81 8.54 6.73
C GLY A 341 10.90 10.04 7.06
N GLN A 342 9.96 10.59 7.83
CA GLN A 342 10.03 11.97 8.33
C GLN A 342 9.72 12.10 9.82
N VAL A 343 10.26 13.14 10.45
CA VAL A 343 9.87 13.60 11.78
C VAL A 343 8.52 14.32 11.71
N GLN A 344 7.62 13.97 12.60
CA GLN A 344 6.30 14.59 12.76
C GLN A 344 5.96 14.73 14.24
N LEU A 345 4.91 15.49 14.56
CA LEU A 345 4.32 15.51 15.90
C LEU A 345 3.15 14.54 15.95
N SER A 346 3.05 13.76 17.02
CA SER A 346 1.91 12.91 17.29
C SER A 346 1.15 13.47 18.48
N LEU A 347 -0.08 13.89 18.22
CA LEU A 347 -1.04 14.18 19.26
C LEU A 347 -2.00 13.01 19.17
N TYR A 348 -1.93 12.00 20.05
CA TYR A 348 -2.81 10.79 20.14
C TYR A 348 -3.36 10.54 21.56
N PRO A 349 -4.68 10.38 21.79
CA PRO A 349 -5.23 10.31 23.13
C PRO A 349 -5.19 8.86 23.61
N GLY A 350 -4.72 8.65 24.84
CA GLY A 350 -4.84 7.35 25.51
C GLY A 350 -3.74 6.33 25.19
N SER A 351 -2.61 6.76 24.60
CA SER A 351 -1.39 5.98 24.78
C SER A 351 -0.94 6.10 26.23
N SER A 352 -0.68 4.96 26.88
CA SER A 352 -0.12 4.92 28.25
C SER A 352 1.28 5.52 28.34
N GLN A 353 1.91 5.79 27.18
CA GLN A 353 3.21 6.46 27.07
C GLN A 353 3.09 7.98 27.01
N THR A 354 1.89 8.57 26.78
CA THR A 354 1.76 9.99 26.38
C THR A 354 0.78 10.84 27.21
N PRO A 355 1.00 11.03 28.52
CA PRO A 355 0.04 11.70 29.40
C PRO A 355 -0.06 13.23 29.23
N GLU A 356 0.90 13.88 28.55
CA GLU A 356 1.01 15.35 28.47
C GLU A 356 0.35 15.98 27.23
N HIS A 357 -0.36 15.21 26.40
CA HIS A 357 -0.96 15.74 25.17
C HIS A 357 -2.00 16.82 25.44
N GLU A 358 -1.77 18.01 24.89
CA GLU A 358 -2.65 19.18 25.02
C GLU A 358 -2.87 19.83 23.65
N PHE A 359 -4.07 20.38 23.43
CA PHE A 359 -4.43 21.11 22.21
C PHE A 359 -5.27 22.33 22.58
N ALA A 360 -4.84 23.51 22.12
CA ALA A 360 -5.57 24.75 22.31
C ALA A 360 -5.62 25.56 21.00
N LEU A 361 -6.85 25.91 20.58
CA LEU A 361 -7.08 26.93 19.55
C LEU A 361 -6.96 28.31 20.18
N ILE A 362 -6.03 29.13 19.70
CA ILE A 362 -5.70 30.45 20.26
C ILE A 362 -6.42 31.55 19.45
N ALA A 363 -7.72 31.71 19.70
CA ALA A 363 -8.56 32.62 18.93
C ALA A 363 -8.41 34.12 19.29
N ASP A 364 -7.96 34.44 20.50
CA ASP A 364 -7.98 35.80 21.06
C ASP A 364 -6.60 36.50 21.06
N GLU A 365 -5.56 35.84 20.58
CA GLU A 365 -4.21 36.42 20.47
C GLU A 365 -3.90 36.85 19.03
N PRO A 366 -3.35 38.06 18.83
CA PRO A 366 -2.90 38.47 17.50
C PRO A 366 -1.67 37.65 17.11
N HIS A 367 -1.69 37.08 15.91
CA HIS A 367 -0.57 36.38 15.28
C HIS A 367 -0.35 36.91 13.85
N GLU A 368 0.86 36.73 13.31
CA GLU A 368 1.18 37.04 11.92
C GLU A 368 0.80 35.88 10.98
N GLU A 369 0.17 36.18 9.84
CA GLU A 369 -0.15 35.14 8.86
C GLU A 369 1.14 34.52 8.29
N VAL A 370 1.13 33.20 8.12
CA VAL A 370 2.15 32.48 7.34
C VAL A 370 2.06 32.91 5.88
N LYS A 371 3.22 33.05 5.23
CA LYS A 371 3.31 33.26 3.78
C LYS A 371 3.85 32.00 3.13
N PRO A 372 3.34 31.60 1.95
CA PRO A 372 4.00 30.56 1.16
C PRO A 372 5.45 30.95 0.85
N ALA A 373 6.38 30.02 0.97
CA ALA A 373 7.75 30.18 0.51
C ALA A 373 7.78 30.28 -1.02
N VAL A 374 8.30 31.37 -1.56
CA VAL A 374 8.37 31.63 -3.01
C VAL A 374 9.72 31.11 -3.52
N VAL A 375 9.75 29.84 -3.94
CA VAL A 375 11.00 29.14 -4.27
C VAL A 375 10.87 28.27 -5.52
N GLU A 376 11.95 28.15 -6.29
CA GLU A 376 12.15 26.99 -7.14
C GLU A 376 12.43 25.81 -6.20
N ILE A 377 11.67 24.73 -6.32
CA ILE A 377 11.86 23.53 -5.50
C ILE A 377 13.30 23.04 -5.66
N PRO A 378 14.09 22.97 -4.57
CA PRO A 378 15.50 22.59 -4.65
C PRO A 378 15.67 21.13 -5.08
N GLU A 379 16.83 20.80 -5.63
CA GLU A 379 17.18 19.43 -6.06
C GLU A 379 18.02 18.66 -5.02
N THR A 380 18.47 19.31 -3.94
CA THR A 380 19.25 18.64 -2.88
C THR A 380 18.37 18.23 -1.70
N ASP A 381 18.64 17.08 -1.09
CA ASP A 381 17.90 16.60 0.08
C ASP A 381 17.97 17.58 1.25
N ALA A 382 19.15 18.16 1.53
CA ALA A 382 19.32 19.09 2.65
C ALA A 382 18.44 20.35 2.51
N GLU A 383 18.33 20.92 1.31
CA GLU A 383 17.48 22.08 1.06
C GLU A 383 15.99 21.70 1.02
N ARG A 384 15.64 20.48 0.59
CA ARG A 384 14.24 20.00 0.69
C ARG A 384 13.85 19.72 2.13
N GLU A 385 14.75 19.16 2.93
CA GLU A 385 14.56 18.94 4.37
C GLU A 385 14.37 20.25 5.12
N SER A 386 15.08 21.32 4.74
CA SER A 386 14.86 22.64 5.33
C SER A 386 13.51 23.26 4.98
N LEU A 387 12.78 22.73 3.99
CA LEU A 387 11.43 23.15 3.63
C LEU A 387 10.34 22.18 4.11
N LEU A 388 10.69 21.03 4.70
CA LEU A 388 9.76 19.94 4.99
C LEU A 388 8.61 20.39 5.90
N GLY A 389 7.37 20.25 5.44
CA GLY A 389 6.17 20.70 6.13
C GLY A 389 5.83 22.19 5.93
N MET A 390 6.63 22.95 5.18
CA MET A 390 6.31 24.35 4.88
C MET A 390 5.34 24.47 3.70
N LEU A 391 4.54 25.54 3.73
CA LEU A 391 3.72 25.98 2.61
C LEU A 391 4.60 26.64 1.54
N ILE A 392 4.48 26.22 0.30
CA ILE A 392 5.30 26.61 -0.84
C ILE A 392 4.42 27.20 -1.95
N ASP A 393 4.89 28.29 -2.57
CA ASP A 393 4.43 28.83 -3.85
C ASP A 393 5.49 28.50 -4.92
N PRO A 394 5.35 27.37 -5.65
CA PRO A 394 6.40 26.88 -6.54
C PRO A 394 6.72 27.85 -7.67
N GLN A 395 7.99 28.14 -7.87
CA GLN A 395 8.50 28.99 -8.95
C GLN A 395 9.31 28.19 -9.97
N GLY A 396 9.44 28.75 -11.17
CA GLY A 396 10.15 28.11 -12.27
C GLY A 396 9.23 27.29 -13.17
N THR A 397 9.82 26.71 -14.21
CA THR A 397 9.10 25.83 -15.14
C THR A 397 9.30 24.38 -14.72
N TYR A 398 8.22 23.60 -14.74
CA TYR A 398 8.24 22.18 -14.42
C TYR A 398 7.62 21.39 -15.55
N THR A 399 8.11 20.17 -15.75
CA THR A 399 7.63 19.26 -16.79
C THR A 399 7.17 17.94 -16.17
N VAL A 400 6.03 17.43 -16.65
CA VAL A 400 5.56 16.08 -16.30
C VAL A 400 6.54 15.04 -16.84
N THR A 401 7.10 14.23 -15.94
CA THR A 401 8.09 13.20 -16.27
C THR A 401 7.60 11.78 -15.99
N ASP A 402 6.60 11.60 -15.13
CA ASP A 402 6.01 10.29 -14.83
C ASP A 402 4.51 10.44 -14.50
N HIS A 403 3.70 9.47 -14.92
CA HIS A 403 2.29 9.33 -14.50
C HIS A 403 1.89 7.85 -14.37
N TYR A 404 2.87 6.93 -14.30
CA TYR A 404 2.64 5.49 -14.27
C TYR A 404 1.84 5.06 -13.04
N THR A 405 2.13 5.64 -11.88
CA THR A 405 1.46 5.35 -10.61
C THR A 405 0.21 6.19 -10.36
N LEU A 406 -0.16 7.10 -11.27
CA LEU A 406 -1.34 7.95 -11.11
C LEU A 406 -2.62 7.13 -10.91
N ASN A 407 -2.79 6.07 -11.70
CA ASN A 407 -3.95 5.18 -11.59
C ASN A 407 -3.93 4.25 -10.36
N GLN A 408 -2.86 4.29 -9.56
CA GLN A 408 -2.67 3.48 -8.37
C GLN A 408 -2.73 4.33 -7.10
N PHE A 409 -2.03 5.47 -7.09
CA PHE A 409 -1.78 6.30 -5.90
C PHE A 409 -2.16 7.77 -6.07
N GLY A 410 -2.72 8.19 -7.21
CA GLY A 410 -3.14 9.60 -7.39
C GLY A 410 -2.00 10.59 -7.64
N GLU A 411 -0.78 10.11 -7.87
CA GLU A 411 0.44 10.93 -7.96
C GLU A 411 0.97 11.12 -9.39
N ILE A 412 1.65 12.24 -9.65
CA ILE A 412 2.30 12.58 -10.92
C ILE A 412 3.75 12.97 -10.65
N GLY A 413 4.70 12.30 -11.30
CA GLY A 413 6.10 12.68 -11.26
C GLY A 413 6.37 13.91 -12.12
N ILE A 414 6.97 14.94 -11.52
CA ILE A 414 7.39 16.17 -12.20
C ILE A 414 8.88 16.43 -11.96
N VAL A 415 9.48 17.25 -12.81
CA VAL A 415 10.88 17.67 -12.71
C VAL A 415 11.01 19.16 -13.02
N LEU A 416 11.94 19.84 -12.35
CA LEU A 416 12.29 21.22 -12.66
C LEU A 416 12.99 21.30 -14.04
N GLY A 417 12.49 22.20 -14.88
CA GLY A 417 12.96 22.44 -16.25
C GLY A 417 11.92 22.14 -17.33
N ASP A 418 12.31 22.38 -18.58
CA ASP A 418 11.45 22.32 -19.77
C ASP A 418 11.46 20.92 -20.45
N GLU A 419 12.15 19.94 -19.87
CA GLU A 419 12.30 18.60 -20.46
C GLU A 419 12.03 17.51 -19.40
N PRO A 420 11.33 16.41 -19.76
CA PRO A 420 11.16 15.28 -18.87
C PRO A 420 12.49 14.53 -18.66
N LEU A 421 12.59 13.77 -17.57
CA LEU A 421 13.71 12.88 -17.34
C LEU A 421 13.75 11.79 -18.41
N ILE A 422 14.96 11.52 -18.92
CA ILE A 422 15.16 10.53 -19.97
C ILE A 422 15.35 9.16 -19.32
N SER A 423 14.66 8.14 -19.82
CA SER A 423 14.89 6.76 -19.36
C SER A 423 16.36 6.37 -19.55
N PRO A 424 17.06 5.84 -18.54
CA PRO A 424 18.53 5.68 -18.59
C PRO A 424 19.04 4.90 -19.80
N THR A 425 18.35 3.84 -20.19
CA THR A 425 18.72 2.98 -21.35
C THR A 425 18.40 3.59 -22.71
N SER A 426 17.68 4.72 -22.75
CA SER A 426 17.54 5.54 -23.95
C SER A 426 18.76 6.43 -24.19
N ALA A 427 19.47 6.81 -23.13
CA ALA A 427 20.67 7.64 -23.18
C ALA A 427 21.97 6.82 -23.17
N HIS A 428 22.00 5.68 -22.47
CA HIS A 428 23.18 4.85 -22.26
C HIS A 428 22.92 3.37 -22.55
N ARG A 429 23.99 2.60 -22.79
CA ARG A 429 23.87 1.13 -22.81
C ARG A 429 23.66 0.62 -21.38
N PRO A 430 23.00 -0.55 -21.18
CA PRO A 430 22.91 -1.17 -19.86
C PRO A 430 24.29 -1.31 -19.21
N GLY A 431 24.44 -0.85 -17.97
CA GLY A 431 25.69 -0.82 -17.21
C GLY A 431 25.85 0.45 -16.37
N PRO A 432 27.05 0.70 -15.80
CA PRO A 432 27.27 1.72 -14.78
C PRO A 432 26.87 3.15 -15.16
N GLU A 433 26.90 3.49 -16.45
CA GLU A 433 26.50 4.81 -16.95
C GLU A 433 24.96 4.98 -16.91
N ALA A 434 24.21 3.90 -17.21
CA ALA A 434 22.77 3.89 -17.05
C ALA A 434 22.37 3.88 -15.57
N ASP A 435 23.12 3.17 -14.72
CA ASP A 435 22.87 3.13 -13.28
C ASP A 435 23.06 4.52 -12.65
N ALA A 436 24.15 5.22 -12.99
CA ALA A 436 24.40 6.59 -12.52
C ALA A 436 23.34 7.60 -13.02
N HIS A 437 22.85 7.45 -14.25
CA HIS A 437 21.74 8.28 -14.76
C HIS A 437 20.43 7.96 -14.01
N ALA A 438 20.18 6.71 -13.63
CA ALA A 438 19.03 6.35 -12.82
C ALA A 438 19.08 7.02 -11.43
N GLU A 439 20.26 7.07 -10.80
CA GLU A 439 20.47 7.78 -9.52
C GLU A 439 20.24 9.30 -9.67
N GLU A 440 20.72 9.90 -10.76
CA GLU A 440 20.46 11.32 -11.06
C GLU A 440 18.96 11.60 -11.23
N ASN A 441 18.26 10.77 -12.00
CA ASN A 441 16.81 10.91 -12.20
C ASN A 441 16.05 10.78 -10.87
N ALA A 442 16.45 9.83 -10.01
CA ALA A 442 15.82 9.62 -8.71
C ALA A 442 16.01 10.80 -7.74
N GLN A 443 17.12 11.53 -7.83
CA GLN A 443 17.33 12.74 -7.02
C GLN A 443 16.46 13.91 -7.51
N ARG A 444 16.26 14.02 -8.82
CA ARG A 444 15.61 15.17 -9.46
C ARG A 444 14.08 15.08 -9.51
N ILE A 445 13.52 13.87 -9.57
CA ILE A 445 12.07 13.69 -9.59
C ILE A 445 11.44 14.12 -8.25
N ILE A 446 10.28 14.77 -8.34
CA ILE A 446 9.41 15.05 -7.20
C ILE A 446 7.97 14.69 -7.60
N TYR A 447 7.18 14.16 -6.67
CA TYR A 447 5.80 13.76 -6.95
C TYR A 447 4.81 14.84 -6.54
N LEU A 448 3.94 15.25 -7.46
CA LEU A 448 2.74 16.02 -7.16
C LEU A 448 1.62 15.05 -6.81
N ASP A 449 1.14 15.11 -5.58
CA ASP A 449 0.33 14.06 -4.96
C ASP A 449 -1.14 14.52 -4.78
N ASP A 450 -2.05 13.64 -4.37
CA ASP A 450 -3.47 13.97 -4.14
C ASP A 450 -3.82 14.19 -2.65
N ALA A 451 -2.81 14.15 -1.78
CA ALA A 451 -2.95 14.20 -0.33
C ALA A 451 -3.84 13.08 0.26
N ALA A 452 -3.75 11.87 -0.29
CA ALA A 452 -4.37 10.68 0.25
C ALA A 452 -3.45 9.46 0.27
N THR A 453 -3.91 8.44 0.98
CA THR A 453 -3.36 7.07 1.02
C THR A 453 -4.21 6.10 0.19
N THR A 454 -5.16 6.63 -0.59
CA THR A 454 -6.11 5.86 -1.38
C THR A 454 -5.36 5.05 -2.45
N THR A 455 -5.57 3.73 -2.46
CA THR A 455 -5.16 2.89 -3.60
C THR A 455 -6.33 2.67 -4.55
N PHE A 456 -6.22 3.16 -5.78
CA PHE A 456 -7.29 3.10 -6.78
C PHE A 456 -7.47 1.72 -7.44
N HIS A 457 -6.59 0.76 -7.18
CA HIS A 457 -6.71 -0.61 -7.71
C HIS A 457 -7.60 -1.53 -6.86
N ARG A 458 -8.08 -1.06 -5.70
CA ARG A 458 -8.87 -1.88 -4.75
C ARG A 458 -10.03 -1.06 -4.19
N SER A 459 -11.05 -1.74 -3.68
CA SER A 459 -12.13 -1.09 -2.94
C SER A 459 -11.61 -0.40 -1.67
N PRO A 460 -12.09 0.80 -1.31
CA PRO A 460 -13.10 1.59 -2.03
C PRO A 460 -12.52 2.50 -3.13
N GLY A 461 -11.20 2.56 -3.33
CA GLY A 461 -10.54 3.47 -4.28
C GLY A 461 -10.95 3.26 -5.74
N TRP A 462 -11.15 2.01 -6.18
CA TRP A 462 -11.56 1.69 -7.57
C TRP A 462 -12.90 2.28 -8.04
N ASP A 463 -13.72 2.79 -7.11
CA ASP A 463 -15.02 3.42 -7.35
C ASP A 463 -14.91 4.95 -7.36
N GLN A 464 -13.74 5.50 -7.04
CA GLN A 464 -13.46 6.93 -6.97
C GLN A 464 -12.93 7.44 -8.31
N GLU A 465 -13.14 8.73 -8.57
CA GLU A 465 -12.58 9.40 -9.72
C GLU A 465 -11.11 9.73 -9.46
N LEU A 466 -10.25 9.46 -10.44
CA LEU A 466 -8.82 9.73 -10.32
C LEU A 466 -8.55 11.25 -10.32
N PRO A 467 -7.65 11.73 -9.45
CA PRO A 467 -7.25 13.13 -9.45
C PRO A 467 -6.50 13.48 -10.75
N TYR A 468 -6.43 14.78 -11.07
CA TYR A 468 -5.69 15.36 -12.20
C TYR A 468 -6.13 14.96 -13.62
N LEU A 469 -6.96 13.93 -13.78
CA LEU A 469 -7.35 13.42 -15.08
C LEU A 469 -8.61 14.09 -15.63
N SER A 470 -8.52 14.52 -16.88
CA SER A 470 -9.64 15.02 -17.68
C SER A 470 -9.51 14.53 -19.12
N ALA A 471 -10.64 14.27 -19.78
CA ALA A 471 -10.66 13.94 -21.20
C ALA A 471 -10.35 15.17 -22.08
N ASP A 472 -10.68 16.36 -21.57
CA ASP A 472 -10.50 17.65 -22.25
C ASP A 472 -9.08 18.19 -22.05
N GLU A 473 -8.45 17.94 -20.90
CA GLU A 473 -7.10 18.41 -20.54
C GLU A 473 -6.29 17.24 -19.95
N PRO A 474 -5.74 16.33 -20.78
CA PRO A 474 -5.06 15.14 -20.31
C PRO A 474 -3.63 15.44 -19.85
N VAL A 475 -3.19 14.73 -18.81
CA VAL A 475 -1.79 14.73 -18.37
C VAL A 475 -0.95 13.88 -19.33
N ARG A 476 0.14 14.43 -19.86
CA ARG A 476 1.05 13.74 -20.78
C ARG A 476 2.49 14.01 -20.39
N ILE A 477 3.37 13.02 -20.56
CA ILE A 477 4.82 13.22 -20.41
C ILE A 477 5.28 14.34 -21.34
N GLY A 478 6.08 15.26 -20.81
CA GLY A 478 6.54 16.45 -21.52
C GLY A 478 5.58 17.64 -21.49
N ALA A 479 4.41 17.54 -20.83
CA ALA A 479 3.54 18.68 -20.62
C ALA A 479 4.13 19.60 -19.54
N GLU A 480 4.03 20.92 -19.76
CA GLU A 480 4.35 21.92 -18.74
C GLU A 480 3.33 21.89 -17.59
N VAL A 481 3.80 22.08 -16.36
CA VAL A 481 2.96 22.22 -15.16
C VAL A 481 2.58 23.68 -14.97
N GLU A 482 1.27 23.94 -14.88
CA GLU A 482 0.70 25.27 -14.64
C GLU A 482 0.20 25.38 -13.20
N TRP A 483 0.96 26.02 -12.31
CA TRP A 483 0.60 26.18 -10.90
C TRP A 483 -0.62 27.09 -10.71
N HIS A 484 -1.48 26.71 -9.76
CA HIS A 484 -2.72 27.43 -9.40
C HIS A 484 -2.88 27.67 -7.91
N ASN A 485 -2.47 26.71 -7.08
CA ASN A 485 -2.52 26.80 -5.63
C ASN A 485 -1.16 26.46 -5.04
N THR A 486 -0.96 26.88 -3.79
CA THR A 486 0.21 26.55 -2.98
C THR A 486 0.17 25.09 -2.56
N VAL A 487 1.34 24.52 -2.26
CA VAL A 487 1.53 23.12 -1.86
C VAL A 487 2.32 23.03 -0.57
N VAL A 488 2.28 21.89 0.10
CA VAL A 488 3.14 21.58 1.26
C VAL A 488 4.28 20.67 0.79
N MET A 489 5.53 21.02 1.14
CA MET A 489 6.66 20.12 0.96
C MET A 489 6.53 18.93 1.91
N ASP A 490 6.60 17.70 1.39
CA ASP A 490 6.40 16.48 2.15
C ASP A 490 7.42 15.41 1.75
N ARG A 491 7.61 14.44 2.65
CA ARG A 491 8.42 13.25 2.38
C ARG A 491 7.71 12.02 2.95
N ARG A 492 7.29 11.13 2.06
CA ARG A 492 6.66 9.86 2.42
C ARG A 492 7.05 8.79 1.43
N PHE A 493 7.17 7.55 1.92
CA PHE A 493 7.58 6.38 1.13
C PHE A 493 8.96 6.58 0.48
N ASP A 494 9.88 7.23 1.21
CA ASP A 494 11.23 7.56 0.76
C ASP A 494 11.28 8.43 -0.51
N GLN A 495 10.21 9.18 -0.79
CA GLN A 495 10.10 10.07 -1.95
C GLN A 495 9.72 11.48 -1.52
N TRP A 496 10.27 12.47 -2.23
CA TRP A 496 9.89 13.87 -2.10
C TRP A 496 8.57 14.14 -2.81
N ARG A 497 7.70 14.89 -2.13
CA ARG A 497 6.32 15.11 -2.55
C ARG A 497 5.89 16.56 -2.36
N LEU A 498 4.97 17.00 -3.19
CA LEU A 498 4.22 18.24 -3.04
C LEU A 498 2.76 17.88 -2.80
N GLN A 499 2.29 18.16 -1.59
CA GLN A 499 0.93 17.86 -1.18
C GLN A 499 0.02 19.06 -1.44
N PRO A 500 -1.18 18.86 -2.01
CA PRO A 500 -2.29 19.80 -1.90
C PRO A 500 -2.53 20.19 -0.43
N THR A 501 -3.10 21.37 -0.15
CA THR A 501 -3.38 21.80 1.24
C THR A 501 -4.56 21.05 1.90
N GLY A 502 -5.12 20.06 1.21
CA GLY A 502 -6.14 19.13 1.68
C GLY A 502 -6.41 18.05 0.63
N HIS A 503 -7.09 16.97 1.01
CA HIS A 503 -7.36 15.83 0.12
C HIS A 503 -8.04 16.26 -1.20
N LEU A 504 -7.40 15.94 -2.33
CA LEU A 504 -7.86 16.29 -3.67
C LEU A 504 -8.86 15.26 -4.20
N THR A 505 -10.11 15.70 -4.31
CA THR A 505 -11.22 14.96 -4.94
C THR A 505 -11.92 15.89 -5.95
N PRO A 506 -12.82 15.37 -6.81
CA PRO A 506 -13.62 16.23 -7.68
C PRO A 506 -14.38 17.33 -6.94
N GLU A 507 -14.80 17.08 -5.70
CA GLU A 507 -15.53 18.06 -4.87
C GLU A 507 -14.63 19.15 -4.27
N THR A 508 -13.35 18.85 -4.03
CA THR A 508 -12.40 19.79 -3.41
C THR A 508 -11.46 20.45 -4.42
N ALA A 509 -11.42 19.98 -5.66
CA ALA A 509 -10.49 20.42 -6.71
C ALA A 509 -10.43 21.95 -6.91
N ASP A 510 -11.58 22.64 -6.89
CA ASP A 510 -11.64 24.10 -7.03
C ASP A 510 -10.82 24.85 -5.95
N ALA A 511 -10.65 24.24 -4.78
CA ALA A 511 -9.96 24.82 -3.64
C ALA A 511 -8.52 24.32 -3.47
N VAL A 512 -8.27 23.03 -3.68
CA VAL A 512 -6.99 22.40 -3.31
C VAL A 512 -6.14 21.93 -4.48
N GLN A 513 -6.68 21.86 -5.71
CA GLN A 513 -5.91 21.34 -6.85
C GLN A 513 -4.69 22.22 -7.12
N PRO A 514 -3.46 21.68 -6.99
CA PRO A 514 -2.25 22.51 -7.00
C PRO A 514 -1.89 23.02 -8.40
N ALA A 515 -2.13 22.21 -9.43
CA ALA A 515 -1.75 22.54 -10.80
C ALA A 515 -2.72 21.99 -11.86
N ARG A 516 -2.60 22.55 -13.07
CA ARG A 516 -3.05 21.96 -14.33
C ARG A 516 -1.84 21.66 -15.21
N PHE A 517 -2.07 21.04 -16.36
CA PHE A 517 -1.02 20.63 -17.27
C PHE A 517 -1.34 21.08 -18.69
N GLU A 518 -0.30 21.50 -19.42
CA GLU A 518 -0.43 21.89 -20.82
C GLU A 518 -1.08 20.76 -21.64
N ASP A 519 -2.15 21.07 -22.37
CA ASP A 519 -2.69 20.14 -23.36
C ASP A 519 -1.80 20.12 -24.63
N THR A 520 -0.81 19.24 -24.59
CA THR A 520 0.14 19.05 -25.71
C THR A 520 -0.50 18.46 -26.98
N ARG A 521 -1.81 18.18 -27.02
CA ARG A 521 -2.52 17.79 -28.27
C ARG A 521 -2.90 18.99 -29.12
N VAL A 522 -3.14 20.15 -28.51
CA VAL A 522 -3.62 21.35 -29.22
C VAL A 522 -2.57 21.79 -30.25
N GLY A 523 -3.01 22.05 -31.48
CA GLY A 523 -2.14 22.44 -32.59
C GLY A 523 -1.38 21.27 -33.24
N ARG A 524 -1.60 20.02 -32.80
CA ARG A 524 -1.03 18.79 -33.39
C ARG A 524 -2.10 17.89 -34.02
N GLU A 525 -3.24 18.47 -34.41
CA GLU A 525 -4.38 17.74 -35.01
C GLU A 525 -4.10 17.22 -36.42
N THR A 526 -3.09 17.79 -37.09
CA THR A 526 -2.59 17.32 -38.38
C THR A 526 -1.09 17.12 -38.32
N PRO A 527 -0.53 16.13 -39.04
CA PRO A 527 0.91 16.00 -39.18
C PRO A 527 1.55 17.32 -39.63
N MET A 528 2.78 17.57 -39.17
CA MET A 528 3.58 18.73 -39.60
C MET A 528 3.77 18.72 -41.13
N GLU A 529 4.34 19.77 -41.73
CA GLU A 529 4.74 19.71 -43.14
C GLU A 529 5.89 18.69 -43.35
N ARG A 530 6.00 18.14 -44.57
CA ARG A 530 7.05 17.16 -44.90
C ARG A 530 8.37 17.87 -45.10
N ASP A 531 9.32 17.66 -44.19
CA ASP A 531 10.71 18.15 -44.30
C ASP A 531 11.65 17.16 -45.04
N GLY A 532 11.23 15.91 -45.22
CA GLY A 532 12.00 14.85 -45.87
C GLY A 532 11.19 14.07 -46.90
N ASP A 533 11.90 13.28 -47.72
CA ASP A 533 11.30 12.45 -48.78
C ASP A 533 10.48 11.28 -48.21
N LEU A 534 10.83 10.81 -47.01
CA LEU A 534 10.16 9.70 -46.31
C LEU A 534 9.84 10.08 -44.87
N ARG A 535 8.72 9.54 -44.37
CA ARG A 535 8.32 9.56 -42.97
C ARG A 535 8.27 8.14 -42.42
N ILE A 536 8.94 7.94 -41.29
CA ILE A 536 9.06 6.65 -40.63
C ILE A 536 8.51 6.82 -39.21
N ALA A 537 7.68 5.87 -38.79
CA ALA A 537 7.14 5.82 -37.44
C ALA A 537 7.41 4.46 -36.78
N GLY A 538 7.46 4.44 -35.45
CA GLY A 538 7.29 3.24 -34.65
C GLY A 538 5.93 3.31 -33.96
N PHE A 539 5.19 2.20 -33.92
CA PHE A 539 3.86 2.17 -33.33
C PHE A 539 3.60 0.82 -32.66
N ASN A 540 3.59 0.83 -31.33
CA ASN A 540 3.13 -0.29 -30.54
C ASN A 540 1.60 -0.33 -30.61
N VAL A 541 1.05 -1.43 -31.13
CA VAL A 541 -0.39 -1.60 -31.36
C VAL A 541 -1.12 -2.29 -30.19
N LEU A 542 -0.43 -2.51 -29.07
CA LEU A 542 -0.95 -3.02 -27.80
C LEU A 542 -1.61 -4.39 -27.95
N ASN A 543 -0.82 -5.42 -28.27
CA ASN A 543 -1.26 -6.78 -28.59
C ASN A 543 -2.41 -6.83 -29.61
N TYR A 544 -2.13 -6.45 -30.86
CA TYR A 544 -3.09 -6.60 -31.96
C TYR A 544 -3.19 -8.07 -32.40
N PHE A 545 -4.17 -8.77 -31.84
CA PHE A 545 -4.47 -10.17 -32.14
C PHE A 545 -5.74 -10.29 -32.96
N VAL A 546 -5.67 -11.07 -34.03
CA VAL A 546 -6.80 -11.39 -34.91
C VAL A 546 -7.49 -12.69 -34.48
N THR A 547 -6.86 -13.44 -33.58
CA THR A 547 -7.45 -14.53 -32.81
C THR A 547 -7.98 -13.95 -31.50
N LEU A 548 -9.23 -14.31 -31.14
CA LEU A 548 -9.93 -13.70 -30.01
C LEU A 548 -9.98 -14.63 -28.81
N GLY A 549 -9.97 -14.04 -27.62
CA GLY A 549 -10.09 -14.81 -26.37
C GLY A 549 -11.40 -15.61 -26.28
N GLU A 550 -12.51 -15.08 -26.81
CA GLU A 550 -13.82 -15.76 -26.82
C GLU A 550 -13.83 -17.07 -27.62
N ASP A 551 -12.89 -17.24 -28.55
CA ASP A 551 -12.72 -18.43 -29.38
C ASP A 551 -11.76 -19.46 -28.75
N GLU A 552 -11.00 -19.08 -27.72
CA GLU A 552 -10.09 -19.96 -27.00
C GLU A 552 -10.80 -20.62 -25.80
N GLN A 553 -10.78 -21.96 -25.76
CA GLN A 553 -11.46 -22.71 -24.69
C GLN A 553 -10.82 -22.42 -23.32
N GLY A 554 -11.62 -21.86 -22.42
CA GLY A 554 -11.20 -21.60 -21.05
C GLY A 554 -10.50 -20.26 -20.86
N CYS A 555 -10.45 -19.41 -21.88
CA CYS A 555 -9.91 -18.07 -21.75
C CYS A 555 -10.81 -17.17 -20.90
N GLU A 556 -10.20 -16.53 -19.88
CA GLU A 556 -10.84 -15.53 -19.05
C GLU A 556 -10.70 -14.13 -19.68
N TYR A 557 -11.18 -13.09 -19.00
CA TYR A 557 -11.11 -11.72 -19.51
C TYR A 557 -10.95 -10.68 -18.42
N HIS A 558 -10.31 -9.57 -18.79
CA HIS A 558 -10.45 -8.32 -18.07
C HIS A 558 -11.74 -7.62 -18.50
N ALA A 559 -12.50 -7.13 -17.53
CA ALA A 559 -13.73 -6.38 -17.77
C ALA A 559 -13.49 -4.88 -17.67
N ASP A 560 -14.26 -4.08 -18.42
CA ASP A 560 -14.36 -2.66 -18.13
C ASP A 560 -15.22 -2.37 -16.88
N ARG A 561 -15.41 -1.10 -16.55
CA ARG A 561 -16.17 -0.66 -15.36
C ARG A 561 -17.64 -1.10 -15.39
N ASP A 562 -18.21 -1.31 -16.58
CA ASP A 562 -19.60 -1.77 -16.72
C ASP A 562 -19.69 -3.31 -16.71
N GLY A 563 -18.56 -4.00 -16.61
CA GLY A 563 -18.45 -5.46 -16.55
C GLY A 563 -18.34 -6.11 -17.94
N GLU A 564 -18.15 -5.33 -19.00
CA GLU A 564 -18.07 -5.85 -20.36
C GLU A 564 -16.65 -6.38 -20.66
N PRO A 565 -16.51 -7.57 -21.28
CA PRO A 565 -15.22 -8.16 -21.62
C PRO A 565 -14.40 -7.29 -22.60
N THR A 566 -13.15 -7.01 -22.23
CA THR A 566 -12.24 -6.17 -23.02
C THR A 566 -11.08 -6.98 -23.61
N THR A 567 -10.15 -7.41 -22.76
CA THR A 567 -8.88 -8.05 -23.13
C THR A 567 -8.85 -9.48 -22.59
N ALA A 568 -8.22 -10.39 -23.33
CA ALA A 568 -8.03 -11.77 -22.92
C ALA A 568 -7.19 -11.87 -21.63
N ASP A 569 -7.56 -12.81 -20.76
CA ASP A 569 -6.87 -13.09 -19.51
C ASP A 569 -6.71 -14.62 -19.32
N TRP A 570 -5.62 -15.03 -18.68
CA TRP A 570 -5.29 -16.45 -18.39
C TRP A 570 -5.35 -17.42 -19.59
N CYS A 571 -4.96 -16.98 -20.79
CA CYS A 571 -4.96 -17.81 -22.01
C CYS A 571 -3.81 -17.44 -22.98
N GLU A 572 -3.64 -18.19 -24.09
CA GLU A 572 -2.53 -17.94 -25.04
C GLU A 572 -2.76 -16.68 -25.88
N VAL A 573 -4.00 -16.37 -26.24
CA VAL A 573 -4.36 -15.08 -26.85
C VAL A 573 -4.05 -13.92 -25.89
N ARG A 574 -3.41 -12.86 -26.39
CA ARG A 574 -2.97 -11.69 -25.59
C ARG A 574 -3.69 -10.38 -25.93
N GLY A 575 -4.53 -10.38 -26.98
CA GLY A 575 -5.25 -9.19 -27.45
C GLY A 575 -6.70 -9.13 -26.96
N ALA A 576 -7.58 -8.63 -27.83
CA ALA A 576 -9.01 -8.48 -27.51
C ALA A 576 -9.68 -9.82 -27.16
N TRP A 577 -10.55 -9.81 -26.16
CA TRP A 577 -11.33 -11.00 -25.80
C TRP A 577 -12.52 -11.21 -26.76
N SER A 578 -13.28 -10.16 -27.06
CA SER A 578 -14.45 -10.23 -27.95
C SER A 578 -14.22 -9.55 -29.29
N THR A 579 -15.05 -9.92 -30.27
CA THR A 579 -15.12 -9.27 -31.58
C THR A 579 -15.36 -7.77 -31.45
N GLU A 580 -16.25 -7.34 -30.54
CA GLU A 580 -16.54 -5.91 -30.31
C GLU A 580 -15.31 -5.15 -29.78
N SER A 581 -14.57 -5.77 -28.86
CA SER A 581 -13.34 -5.18 -28.32
C SER A 581 -12.22 -5.13 -29.37
N PHE A 582 -12.13 -6.14 -30.24
CA PHE A 582 -11.22 -6.14 -31.39
C PHE A 582 -11.56 -5.05 -32.40
N GLU A 583 -12.82 -4.93 -32.82
CA GLU A 583 -13.26 -3.91 -33.76
C GLU A 583 -12.99 -2.49 -33.21
N ARG A 584 -13.20 -2.29 -31.90
CA ARG A 584 -12.90 -1.03 -31.22
C ARG A 584 -11.39 -0.72 -31.20
N GLN A 585 -10.54 -1.72 -30.99
CA GLN A 585 -9.09 -1.58 -31.04
C GLN A 585 -8.63 -1.27 -32.48
N GLN A 586 -9.07 -2.08 -33.45
CA GLN A 586 -8.72 -1.97 -34.86
C GLN A 586 -9.09 -0.60 -35.42
N ALA A 587 -10.31 -0.10 -35.15
CA ALA A 587 -10.74 1.21 -35.60
C ALA A 587 -9.80 2.33 -35.14
N LYS A 588 -9.40 2.31 -33.85
CA LYS A 588 -8.47 3.31 -33.31
C LYS A 588 -7.07 3.22 -33.92
N ILE A 589 -6.55 2.01 -34.14
CA ILE A 589 -5.24 1.79 -34.75
C ILE A 589 -5.25 2.25 -36.22
N VAL A 590 -6.29 1.90 -36.97
CA VAL A 590 -6.46 2.29 -38.38
C VAL A 590 -6.54 3.80 -38.51
N ASP A 591 -7.39 4.46 -37.72
CA ASP A 591 -7.52 5.91 -37.68
C ASP A 591 -6.16 6.57 -37.39
N ALA A 592 -5.43 6.06 -36.40
CA ALA A 592 -4.12 6.60 -36.02
C ALA A 592 -3.07 6.45 -37.13
N ILE A 593 -2.93 5.26 -37.73
CA ILE A 593 -1.93 4.99 -38.78
C ILE A 593 -2.25 5.80 -40.04
N ASN A 594 -3.52 5.84 -40.48
CA ASN A 594 -3.91 6.59 -41.67
C ASN A 594 -3.80 8.11 -41.46
N ALA A 595 -4.00 8.62 -40.24
CA ALA A 595 -3.84 10.05 -39.93
C ALA A 595 -2.37 10.49 -39.76
N MET A 596 -1.46 9.58 -39.41
CA MET A 596 -0.06 9.88 -39.09
C MET A 596 0.75 10.39 -40.30
N ASP A 597 0.29 10.13 -41.52
CA ASP A 597 0.98 10.44 -42.79
C ASP A 597 2.42 9.89 -42.81
N ALA A 598 2.60 8.64 -42.34
CA ALA A 598 3.85 7.89 -42.44
C ALA A 598 3.92 7.11 -43.76
N ASP A 599 5.13 6.86 -44.24
CA ASP A 599 5.38 6.00 -45.42
C ASP A 599 5.83 4.60 -45.01
N VAL A 600 6.43 4.46 -43.82
CA VAL A 600 6.80 3.19 -43.18
C VAL A 600 6.45 3.25 -41.71
N VAL A 601 5.82 2.18 -41.20
CA VAL A 601 5.52 2.02 -39.76
C VAL A 601 6.13 0.72 -39.27
N ALA A 602 7.03 0.81 -38.31
CA ALA A 602 7.52 -0.33 -37.53
C ALA A 602 6.47 -0.65 -36.45
N LEU A 603 5.86 -1.81 -36.54
CA LEU A 603 4.84 -2.30 -35.62
C LEU A 603 5.47 -3.14 -34.52
N GLN A 604 5.06 -2.87 -33.29
CA GLN A 604 5.32 -3.73 -32.13
C GLN A 604 4.03 -4.32 -31.60
N GLU A 605 4.13 -5.48 -30.97
CA GLU A 605 2.99 -6.20 -30.38
C GLU A 605 1.92 -6.68 -31.37
N MET A 606 2.36 -7.20 -32.52
CA MET A 606 1.48 -7.90 -33.45
C MET A 606 1.37 -9.38 -33.08
N GLU A 607 0.22 -10.00 -33.28
CA GLU A 607 0.09 -11.45 -33.15
C GLU A 607 1.04 -12.18 -34.11
N ASN A 608 1.74 -13.18 -33.57
CA ASN A 608 2.39 -14.22 -34.34
C ASN A 608 1.36 -15.29 -34.72
N SER A 609 0.60 -15.05 -35.79
CA SER A 609 -0.52 -15.90 -36.21
C SER A 609 -0.14 -17.35 -36.56
N ALA A 610 1.15 -17.64 -36.75
CA ALA A 610 1.64 -19.01 -36.89
C ALA A 610 1.39 -19.88 -35.63
N ARG A 611 1.21 -19.25 -34.47
CA ARG A 611 0.85 -19.92 -33.20
C ARG A 611 -0.63 -20.33 -33.11
N PHE A 612 -1.49 -19.68 -33.90
CA PHE A 612 -2.94 -19.78 -33.75
C PHE A 612 -3.66 -20.37 -34.98
N THR A 613 -2.96 -20.55 -36.09
CA THR A 613 -3.51 -21.03 -37.36
C THR A 613 -3.02 -22.44 -37.72
N ASP A 614 -3.91 -23.29 -38.25
CA ASP A 614 -3.56 -24.66 -38.67
C ASP A 614 -2.52 -24.70 -39.81
N ASP A 615 -2.52 -23.69 -40.67
CA ASP A 615 -1.59 -23.53 -41.79
C ASP A 615 -0.32 -22.75 -41.43
N ALA A 616 -0.20 -22.33 -40.17
CA ALA A 616 0.92 -21.57 -39.63
C ALA A 616 1.22 -20.28 -40.44
N ASP A 617 0.17 -19.59 -40.92
CA ASP A 617 0.32 -18.33 -41.63
C ASP A 617 0.79 -17.24 -40.67
N ARG A 618 2.11 -17.03 -40.63
CA ARG A 618 2.77 -16.05 -39.78
C ARG A 618 2.34 -14.62 -40.06
N ASP A 619 1.92 -14.31 -41.29
CA ASP A 619 1.63 -12.95 -41.75
C ASP A 619 0.15 -12.55 -41.68
N LEU A 620 -0.73 -13.44 -41.23
CA LEU A 620 -2.18 -13.22 -41.19
C LEU A 620 -2.57 -11.92 -40.45
N ALA A 621 -2.08 -11.68 -39.23
CA ALA A 621 -2.39 -10.46 -38.49
C ALA A 621 -1.97 -9.17 -39.23
N HIS A 622 -0.83 -9.20 -39.93
CA HIS A 622 -0.36 -8.05 -40.71
C HIS A 622 -1.22 -7.84 -41.96
N ALA A 623 -1.58 -8.93 -42.64
CA ALA A 623 -2.47 -8.88 -43.78
C ALA A 623 -3.85 -8.30 -43.40
N ARG A 624 -4.40 -8.69 -42.24
CA ARG A 624 -5.66 -8.15 -41.71
C ARG A 624 -5.58 -6.67 -41.38
N LEU A 625 -4.52 -6.23 -40.73
CA LEU A 625 -4.33 -4.81 -40.45
C LEU A 625 -4.22 -3.99 -41.76
N VAL A 626 -3.43 -4.46 -42.73
CA VAL A 626 -3.29 -3.80 -44.04
C VAL A 626 -4.61 -3.81 -44.82
N GLU A 627 -5.39 -4.89 -44.77
CA GLU A 627 -6.73 -4.95 -45.34
C GLU A 627 -7.63 -3.85 -44.75
N ALA A 628 -7.67 -3.73 -43.42
CA ALA A 628 -8.46 -2.71 -42.72
C ALA A 628 -8.00 -1.28 -43.05
N LEU A 629 -6.68 -1.03 -43.09
CA LEU A 629 -6.12 0.27 -43.47
C LEU A 629 -6.52 0.68 -44.90
N ASN A 630 -6.44 -0.25 -45.84
CA ASN A 630 -6.79 -0.02 -47.24
C ASN A 630 -8.31 0.09 -47.46
N GLU A 631 -9.12 -0.63 -46.67
CA GLU A 631 -10.57 -0.50 -46.67
C GLU A 631 -10.99 0.91 -46.23
N ASP A 632 -10.41 1.43 -45.15
CA ASP A 632 -10.67 2.79 -44.66
C ASP A 632 -10.29 3.88 -45.68
N LEU A 633 -9.12 3.74 -46.33
CA LEU A 633 -8.71 4.66 -47.41
C LEU A 633 -9.53 4.49 -48.71
N GLY A 634 -10.16 3.34 -48.92
CA GLY A 634 -10.80 2.96 -50.18
C GLY A 634 -9.81 2.73 -51.34
N THR A 635 -8.52 2.60 -51.05
CA THR A 635 -7.44 2.39 -52.01
C THR A 635 -6.43 1.37 -51.50
N GLN A 636 -5.76 0.66 -52.41
CA GLN A 636 -4.66 -0.25 -52.08
C GLN A 636 -3.36 0.56 -51.96
N THR A 637 -3.16 1.17 -50.79
CA THR A 637 -2.04 2.07 -50.51
C THR A 637 -0.99 1.40 -49.64
N TRP A 638 -1.42 0.66 -48.62
CA TRP A 638 -0.58 -0.04 -47.68
C TRP A 638 -0.27 -1.47 -48.13
N GLU A 639 0.94 -1.90 -47.85
CA GLU A 639 1.43 -3.28 -47.92
C GLU A 639 2.22 -3.60 -46.64
N PHE A 640 2.48 -4.88 -46.37
CA PHE A 640 3.32 -5.31 -45.25
C PHE A 640 4.57 -6.03 -45.76
N VAL A 641 5.64 -5.97 -44.97
CA VAL A 641 6.85 -6.74 -45.26
C VAL A 641 6.58 -8.20 -44.90
N ALA A 642 6.59 -9.08 -45.91
CA ALA A 642 6.36 -10.51 -45.73
C ALA A 642 7.48 -11.16 -44.90
N SER A 643 7.11 -12.20 -44.16
CA SER A 643 8.05 -13.11 -43.49
C SER A 643 8.97 -13.80 -44.51
N PRO A 644 10.22 -14.16 -44.14
CA PRO A 644 11.12 -14.88 -45.04
C PRO A 644 10.61 -16.29 -45.31
N GLU A 645 11.17 -16.94 -46.35
CA GLU A 645 10.83 -18.34 -46.66
C GLU A 645 11.22 -19.28 -45.50
N ALA A 646 12.28 -18.95 -44.77
CA ALA A 646 12.77 -19.69 -43.61
C ALA A 646 12.32 -19.04 -42.30
N THR A 647 11.34 -19.65 -41.63
CA THR A 647 10.88 -19.29 -40.28
C THR A 647 11.15 -20.42 -39.28
N PRO A 648 11.14 -20.16 -37.97
CA PRO A 648 11.21 -21.20 -36.95
C PRO A 648 9.97 -22.08 -36.93
N THR A 649 10.05 -23.13 -36.13
CA THR A 649 8.84 -23.78 -35.64
C THR A 649 8.03 -22.77 -34.82
N PRO A 650 6.70 -22.66 -35.01
CA PRO A 650 5.90 -21.74 -34.22
C PRO A 650 6.08 -21.93 -32.70
N GLU A 651 6.25 -23.18 -32.24
CA GLU A 651 6.51 -23.51 -30.83
C GLU A 651 7.76 -22.84 -30.24
N ASP A 652 8.74 -22.51 -31.08
CA ASP A 652 10.02 -21.87 -30.70
C ASP A 652 9.93 -20.33 -30.72
N GLU A 653 8.82 -19.74 -31.17
CA GLU A 653 8.57 -18.30 -31.19
C GLU A 653 7.59 -17.87 -30.10
N ASP A 654 7.71 -16.61 -29.67
CA ASP A 654 6.70 -15.94 -28.86
C ASP A 654 5.38 -15.79 -29.65
N VAL A 655 4.26 -15.67 -28.94
CA VAL A 655 2.94 -15.38 -29.52
C VAL A 655 2.81 -13.94 -30.01
N ILE A 656 3.76 -13.08 -29.64
CA ILE A 656 3.89 -11.70 -30.06
C ILE A 656 5.11 -11.53 -30.97
N ARG A 657 4.97 -10.73 -32.04
CA ARG A 657 6.07 -10.38 -32.93
C ARG A 657 6.03 -8.91 -33.37
N ASN A 658 7.16 -8.45 -33.89
CA ASN A 658 7.27 -7.16 -34.58
C ASN A 658 7.02 -7.33 -36.09
N GLY A 659 6.81 -6.22 -36.78
CA GLY A 659 6.83 -6.19 -38.24
C GLY A 659 6.82 -4.79 -38.82
N PHE A 660 6.65 -4.70 -40.14
CA PHE A 660 6.63 -3.43 -40.85
C PHE A 660 5.48 -3.38 -41.84
N ILE A 661 4.80 -2.23 -41.89
CA ILE A 661 3.91 -1.86 -42.99
C ILE A 661 4.48 -0.65 -43.71
N TYR A 662 4.16 -0.53 -45.00
CA TYR A 662 4.66 0.55 -45.82
C TYR A 662 3.65 0.96 -46.89
N ARG A 663 3.79 2.19 -47.37
CA ARG A 663 3.04 2.69 -48.51
C ARG A 663 3.70 2.24 -49.81
N ALA A 664 2.99 1.44 -50.60
CA ALA A 664 3.50 0.85 -51.85
C ALA A 664 3.75 1.89 -52.96
N ASP A 665 3.18 3.09 -52.83
CA ASP A 665 3.45 4.22 -53.72
C ASP A 665 4.69 5.04 -53.34
N ALA A 666 5.28 4.77 -52.16
CA ALA A 666 6.44 5.49 -51.62
C ALA A 666 7.71 4.63 -51.58
N VAL A 667 7.61 3.38 -51.10
CA VAL A 667 8.76 2.48 -50.92
C VAL A 667 8.43 1.04 -51.30
N GLU A 668 9.48 0.24 -51.51
CA GLU A 668 9.39 -1.21 -51.70
C GLU A 668 10.46 -1.92 -50.86
N PRO A 669 10.21 -3.15 -50.36
CA PRO A 669 11.22 -3.97 -49.72
C PRO A 669 12.33 -4.35 -50.72
N VAL A 670 13.57 -4.36 -50.25
CA VAL A 670 14.71 -4.93 -50.98
C VAL A 670 15.17 -6.17 -50.24
N ASP A 671 15.17 -7.31 -50.94
CA ASP A 671 15.43 -8.65 -50.39
C ASP A 671 14.35 -9.13 -49.38
N GLU A 672 14.52 -10.34 -48.84
CA GLU A 672 13.61 -10.91 -47.83
C GLU A 672 13.87 -10.33 -46.43
N SER A 673 12.85 -10.36 -45.56
CA SER A 673 13.04 -9.97 -44.16
C SER A 673 13.91 -10.99 -43.42
N VAL A 674 14.60 -10.56 -42.36
CA VAL A 674 15.50 -11.43 -41.60
C VAL A 674 14.97 -11.60 -40.20
N ILE A 675 14.92 -12.84 -39.74
CA ILE A 675 14.66 -13.17 -38.35
C ILE A 675 15.95 -13.74 -37.75
N LEU A 676 16.39 -13.17 -36.63
CA LEU A 676 17.61 -13.58 -35.94
C LEU A 676 17.25 -14.62 -34.89
N PHE A 677 17.61 -15.87 -35.12
CA PHE A 677 17.55 -16.92 -34.11
C PHE A 677 18.92 -17.07 -33.47
N ASP A 678 18.94 -17.18 -32.14
CA ASP A 678 20.16 -17.45 -31.41
C ASP A 678 20.63 -18.86 -31.78
N GLU A 679 21.77 -19.01 -32.44
CA GLU A 679 22.45 -20.31 -32.50
C GLU A 679 22.98 -20.62 -31.09
N ALA A 680 22.11 -21.21 -30.26
CA ALA A 680 22.34 -21.68 -28.90
C ALA A 680 22.57 -20.59 -27.83
N SER A 681 21.50 -20.17 -27.16
CA SER A 681 21.60 -19.86 -25.72
C SER A 681 21.81 -21.18 -24.96
N PRO A 682 22.97 -21.40 -24.30
CA PRO A 682 23.13 -22.54 -23.43
C PRO A 682 22.22 -22.33 -22.22
N THR A 683 21.27 -23.24 -22.05
CA THR A 683 20.49 -23.47 -20.83
C THR A 683 21.10 -22.82 -19.58
N SER A 684 20.41 -21.81 -19.04
CA SER A 684 20.52 -21.41 -17.63
C SER A 684 19.29 -21.90 -16.88
#